data_AF-A0A7W0VHF5-F1
#
_entry.id   AF-A0A7W0VHF5-F1
#
_cell.length_a   1.000
_cell.length_b   1.000
_cell.length_c   1.000
_cell.angle_alpha   90.00
_cell.angle_beta   90.00
_cell.angle_gamma   90.00
#
_symmetry.space_group_name_H-M   'P 1'
#
loop_
_entity.id
_entity.type
_entity.pdbx_description
1 polymer ?
#
loop_
_entity_poly.entity_id
_entity_poly.type
_entity_poly.pdbx_seq_one_letter_code
_entity_poly.pdbx_strand_id
1 'polypeptide(L)'
;VGVVSGPIIGTAHGSGATLRTATIGIWIWADSPLVPGDKLAITGRVRTSATGFELTAITIEPLGDAATLGDRVWRWATATQTRWSAEIDAAGGEPVARAALRGITVGDRRAIPPTLDDRWRAVGIYHVLSVSGLHLAVIAGLVFAALRRLIAASPWGGRVRPARWAAPPALAIAVAYTLITGAQLATLRALVVIALVLIAAMLDRPIRLVDALGAAALLLLAWRPQDLLDPSFQLSFTAALTLAMRPQSTRRGVRGWIVRGLMTSTWVTITTAPITAFHFQQVTPGGIVGNLVLTPFVELIALPLALAGTAFGIAPLVRAATAIVAEVDRIAELLAPVLPVGTIAVAGALTLAVLVTLSLVLASRAQRTRFDAIAWAALCVGWALARTPSPTGALRVTFLDVGQGDAAIVELPDGDVWLIDAGGHPNARSLAAASSPAAAIARALAAAAQDRIDLAVLSHPHPDHYLGFAALGVPIDELWSAAEPAHAAPVGGGALPGFGEIAAALAARGTRLVHPPLGLARSQAGVELIVWAPRYQAIAGGPVIGATDPVRSVNDNSLVIAIHYRGRALLFTGDLEAEGEEALVAANLTPADVVKVPHHGSPTSSTQALIDATRPTVAVISCGRGNRFGFPSSEVLARWSAAGARIARTDTDGAIQVVVDAAGRLFVVE
;
A
#
# COMPACT_ATOMS: atom_id res chain seq x y z
N VAL A 1 -28.14 -4.83 -13.92
CA VAL A 1 -28.77 -3.48 -14.07
C VAL A 1 -28.84 -2.83 -12.70
N GLY A 2 -28.47 -1.56 -12.58
CA GLY A 2 -28.59 -0.81 -11.33
C GLY A 2 -28.32 0.67 -11.52
N VAL A 3 -28.34 1.42 -10.42
CA VAL A 3 -28.05 2.87 -10.41
C VAL A 3 -26.67 3.08 -9.78
N VAL A 4 -25.79 3.80 -10.47
CA VAL A 4 -24.48 4.16 -9.92
C VAL A 4 -24.69 5.03 -8.69
N SER A 5 -24.04 4.69 -7.59
CA SER A 5 -24.06 5.47 -6.35
C SER A 5 -22.66 5.98 -6.04
N GLY A 6 -22.59 7.22 -5.54
CA GLY A 6 -21.33 7.82 -5.13
C GLY A 6 -20.84 7.29 -3.78
N PRO A 7 -19.54 7.46 -3.45
CA PRO A 7 -18.53 8.17 -4.24
C PRO A 7 -18.01 7.37 -5.45
N ILE A 8 -17.49 8.09 -6.46
CA ILE A 8 -16.71 7.49 -7.55
C ILE A 8 -15.24 7.60 -7.22
N ILE A 9 -14.52 6.48 -7.35
CA ILE A 9 -13.07 6.40 -7.16
C ILE A 9 -12.41 6.31 -8.53
N GLY A 10 -11.60 7.31 -8.89
CA GLY A 10 -10.74 7.24 -10.07
C GLY A 10 -9.40 6.58 -9.74
N THR A 11 -9.01 5.57 -10.53
CA THR A 11 -7.69 4.94 -10.46
C THR A 11 -6.97 5.05 -11.80
N ALA A 12 -5.71 4.61 -11.87
CA ALA A 12 -5.00 4.46 -13.14
C ALA A 12 -5.65 3.42 -14.08
N HIS A 13 -6.52 2.55 -13.55
CA HIS A 13 -7.16 1.44 -14.26
C HIS A 13 -8.65 1.66 -14.53
N GLY A 14 -9.14 2.91 -14.42
CA GLY A 14 -10.55 3.25 -14.66
C GLY A 14 -11.26 3.80 -13.42
N SER A 15 -12.59 3.83 -13.48
CA SER A 15 -13.48 4.36 -12.45
C SER A 15 -14.17 3.23 -11.68
N GLY A 16 -14.17 3.33 -10.36
CA GLY A 16 -14.87 2.44 -9.44
C GLY A 16 -16.05 3.13 -8.77
N ALA A 17 -17.18 2.45 -8.61
CA ALA A 17 -18.33 2.98 -7.86
C ALA A 17 -19.20 1.83 -7.34
N THR A 18 -20.15 2.13 -6.45
CA THR A 18 -21.15 1.11 -6.06
C THR A 18 -22.36 1.20 -7.00
N LEU A 19 -22.70 0.11 -7.69
CA LEU A 19 -23.94 -0.04 -8.43
C LEU A 19 -25.03 -0.57 -7.50
N ARG A 20 -25.99 0.28 -7.14
CA ARG A 20 -27.14 -0.09 -6.31
C ARG A 20 -28.19 -0.78 -7.19
N THR A 21 -28.39 -2.06 -6.96
CA THR A 21 -29.48 -2.84 -7.56
C THR A 21 -30.73 -2.79 -6.65
N ALA A 22 -31.79 -3.51 -7.01
CA ALA A 22 -32.99 -3.58 -6.19
C ALA A 22 -32.76 -4.28 -4.83
N THR A 23 -31.77 -5.19 -4.75
CA THR A 23 -31.56 -6.07 -3.59
C THR A 23 -30.18 -5.96 -2.98
N ILE A 24 -29.14 -5.67 -3.76
CA ILE A 24 -27.74 -5.62 -3.31
C ILE A 24 -26.98 -4.42 -3.89
N GLY A 25 -25.96 -3.96 -3.17
CA GLY A 25 -24.93 -3.08 -3.72
C GLY A 25 -23.81 -3.92 -4.31
N ILE A 26 -23.42 -3.65 -5.56
CA ILE A 26 -22.30 -4.33 -6.23
C ILE A 26 -21.24 -3.28 -6.51
N TRP A 27 -20.01 -3.46 -6.04
CA TRP A 27 -18.92 -2.58 -6.42
C TRP A 27 -18.51 -2.84 -7.86
N ILE A 28 -18.46 -1.82 -8.71
CA ILE A 28 -18.16 -1.94 -10.14
C ILE A 28 -16.84 -1.25 -10.48
N TRP A 29 -16.09 -1.84 -11.40
CA TRP A 29 -14.91 -1.23 -12.04
C TRP A 29 -15.16 -1.10 -13.54
N ALA A 30 -14.96 0.08 -14.10
CA ALA A 30 -15.18 0.39 -15.50
C ALA A 30 -14.00 1.18 -16.08
N ASP A 31 -13.59 0.88 -17.31
CA ASP A 31 -12.57 1.67 -18.02
C ASP A 31 -13.10 3.06 -18.41
N SER A 32 -14.43 3.19 -18.55
CA SER A 32 -15.11 4.47 -18.81
C SER A 32 -15.46 5.22 -17.52
N PRO A 33 -15.61 6.56 -17.58
CA PRO A 33 -16.08 7.36 -16.45
C PRO A 33 -17.49 6.93 -16.04
N LEU A 34 -17.66 6.63 -14.76
CA LEU A 34 -18.98 6.40 -14.16
C LEU A 34 -19.55 7.74 -13.69
N VAL A 35 -20.87 7.87 -13.68
CA VAL A 35 -21.57 9.08 -13.21
C VAL A 35 -22.62 8.68 -12.16
N PRO A 36 -22.66 9.31 -10.96
CA PRO A 36 -23.61 8.94 -9.94
C PRO A 36 -25.04 9.19 -10.42
N GLY A 37 -25.98 8.30 -10.11
CA GLY A 37 -27.38 8.37 -10.53
C GLY A 37 -27.68 7.86 -11.94
N ASP A 38 -26.66 7.52 -12.73
CA ASP A 38 -26.88 6.87 -14.02
C ASP A 38 -27.40 5.46 -13.81
N LYS A 39 -28.48 5.12 -14.51
CA LYS A 39 -29.02 3.76 -14.55
C LYS A 39 -28.32 3.02 -15.67
N LEU A 40 -27.54 2.01 -15.32
CA LEU A 40 -26.71 1.26 -16.26
C LEU A 40 -27.10 -0.22 -16.28
N ALA A 41 -27.13 -0.83 -17.46
CA ALA A 41 -26.95 -2.27 -17.62
C ALA A 41 -25.46 -2.52 -17.77
N ILE A 42 -24.89 -3.35 -16.90
CA ILE A 42 -23.48 -3.69 -16.96
C ILE A 42 -23.38 -5.20 -17.06
N THR A 43 -22.66 -5.67 -18.08
CA THR A 43 -22.23 -7.07 -18.16
C THR A 43 -20.73 -7.13 -17.90
N GLY A 44 -20.30 -8.15 -17.17
CA GLY A 44 -18.94 -8.20 -16.69
C GLY A 44 -18.66 -9.44 -15.87
N ARG A 45 -17.42 -9.57 -15.42
CA ARG A 45 -17.01 -10.66 -14.52
C ARG A 45 -17.33 -10.27 -13.08
N VAL A 46 -18.12 -11.09 -12.40
CA VAL A 46 -18.46 -10.92 -10.98
C VAL A 46 -17.51 -11.74 -10.13
N ARG A 47 -17.01 -11.16 -9.05
CA ARG A 47 -16.23 -11.83 -7.99
C ARG A 47 -16.83 -11.51 -6.63
N THR A 48 -16.71 -12.43 -5.69
CA THR A 48 -16.99 -12.17 -4.28
C THR A 48 -15.81 -11.43 -3.66
N SER A 49 -16.10 -10.43 -2.83
CA SER A 49 -15.11 -9.72 -2.00
C SER A 49 -15.54 -9.73 -0.55
N ALA A 50 -14.63 -9.41 0.36
CA ALA A 50 -14.92 -9.40 1.80
C ALA A 50 -16.03 -8.42 2.21
N THR A 51 -16.40 -7.48 1.33
CA THR A 51 -17.47 -6.50 1.55
C THR A 51 -18.72 -6.74 0.69
N GLY A 52 -18.77 -7.83 -0.09
CA GLY A 52 -19.92 -8.17 -0.93
C GLY A 52 -19.54 -8.69 -2.31
N PHE A 53 -20.11 -8.09 -3.35
CA PHE A 53 -19.85 -8.46 -4.75
C PHE A 53 -19.11 -7.35 -5.47
N GLU A 54 -18.14 -7.73 -6.29
CA GLU A 54 -17.41 -6.86 -7.19
C GLU A 54 -17.61 -7.28 -8.64
N LEU A 55 -17.76 -6.33 -9.56
CA LEU A 55 -17.98 -6.59 -10.98
C LEU A 55 -17.01 -5.76 -11.81
N THR A 56 -16.21 -6.41 -12.65
CA THR A 56 -15.40 -5.73 -13.67
C THR A 56 -16.19 -5.65 -14.96
N ALA A 57 -16.53 -4.42 -15.37
CA ALA A 57 -17.38 -4.18 -16.53
C ALA A 57 -16.67 -4.55 -17.83
N ILE A 58 -17.35 -5.32 -18.67
CA ILE A 58 -16.95 -5.60 -20.06
C ILE A 58 -17.78 -4.73 -21.00
N THR A 59 -19.10 -4.68 -20.78
CA THR A 59 -19.99 -3.77 -21.50
C THR A 59 -20.82 -2.93 -20.53
N ILE A 60 -21.05 -1.67 -20.91
CA ILE A 60 -21.86 -0.72 -20.16
C ILE A 60 -22.87 -0.12 -21.12
N GLU A 61 -24.14 -0.38 -20.86
CA GLU A 61 -25.26 0.17 -21.62
C GLU A 61 -26.02 1.18 -20.75
N PRO A 62 -26.09 2.45 -21.15
CA PRO A 62 -26.87 3.45 -20.44
C PRO A 62 -28.37 3.21 -20.65
N LEU A 63 -29.11 3.06 -19.54
CA LEU A 63 -30.57 2.85 -19.54
C LEU A 63 -31.35 4.11 -19.12
N GLY A 64 -30.66 5.22 -18.88
CA GLY A 64 -31.25 6.51 -18.51
C GLY A 64 -30.81 7.02 -17.14
N ASP A 65 -31.56 7.99 -16.61
CA ASP A 65 -31.31 8.66 -15.34
C ASP A 65 -32.33 8.20 -14.29
N ALA A 66 -31.84 7.72 -13.14
CA ALA A 66 -32.68 7.37 -11.99
C ALA A 66 -32.15 7.99 -10.68
N ALA A 67 -31.57 9.20 -10.77
CA ALA A 67 -30.96 9.86 -9.62
C ALA A 67 -31.95 10.16 -8.49
N THR A 68 -31.63 9.64 -7.32
CA THR A 68 -32.16 10.13 -6.05
C THR A 68 -31.60 11.52 -5.73
N LEU A 69 -32.12 12.16 -4.67
CA LEU A 69 -31.54 13.40 -4.14
C LEU A 69 -30.05 13.23 -3.81
N GLY A 70 -29.67 12.09 -3.21
CA GLY A 70 -28.27 11.79 -2.90
C GLY A 70 -27.41 11.67 -4.16
N ASP A 71 -27.92 11.06 -5.22
CA ASP A 71 -27.20 10.93 -6.49
C ASP A 71 -26.99 12.29 -7.16
N ARG A 72 -27.98 13.20 -7.09
CA ARG A 72 -27.83 14.58 -7.58
C ARG A 72 -26.74 15.35 -6.83
N VAL A 73 -26.65 15.16 -5.51
CA VAL A 73 -25.58 15.75 -4.69
C VAL A 73 -24.21 15.23 -5.14
N TRP A 74 -24.10 13.92 -5.36
CA TRP A 74 -22.86 13.32 -5.86
C TRP A 74 -22.49 13.78 -7.27
N ARG A 75 -23.45 13.91 -8.19
CA ARG A 75 -23.20 14.50 -9.51
C ARG A 75 -22.66 15.90 -9.42
N TRP A 76 -23.27 16.75 -8.58
CA TRP A 76 -22.81 18.11 -8.36
C TRP A 76 -21.37 18.12 -7.83
N ALA A 77 -21.06 17.25 -6.86
CA ALA A 77 -19.73 17.11 -6.30
C ALA A 77 -18.70 16.69 -7.36
N THR A 78 -18.98 15.64 -8.14
CA THR A 78 -18.13 15.14 -9.23
C THR A 78 -17.96 16.16 -10.36
N ALA A 79 -19.02 16.88 -10.73
CA ALA A 79 -18.96 17.96 -11.72
C ALA A 79 -18.08 19.12 -11.23
N THR A 80 -18.21 19.48 -9.95
CA THR A 80 -17.37 20.52 -9.32
C THR A 80 -15.91 20.09 -9.27
N GLN A 81 -15.64 18.85 -8.87
CA GLN A 81 -14.29 18.27 -8.84
C GLN A 81 -13.65 18.28 -10.24
N THR A 82 -14.40 17.89 -11.27
CA THR A 82 -13.97 17.90 -12.67
C THR A 82 -13.69 19.32 -13.15
N ARG A 83 -14.59 20.27 -12.85
CA ARG A 83 -14.40 21.70 -13.18
C ARG A 83 -13.13 22.26 -12.54
N TRP A 84 -12.94 22.04 -11.24
CA TRP A 84 -11.75 22.52 -10.52
C TRP A 84 -10.47 21.89 -11.05
N SER A 85 -10.50 20.60 -11.39
CA SER A 85 -9.37 19.92 -12.05
C SER A 85 -9.03 20.58 -13.39
N ALA A 86 -10.05 20.87 -14.22
CA ALA A 86 -9.87 21.51 -15.51
C ALA A 86 -9.37 22.96 -15.38
N GLU A 87 -9.82 23.71 -14.36
CA GLU A 87 -9.32 25.06 -14.08
C GLU A 87 -7.84 25.04 -13.64
N ILE A 88 -7.44 24.05 -12.83
CA ILE A 88 -6.03 23.82 -12.48
C ILE A 88 -5.21 23.47 -13.73
N ASP A 89 -5.74 22.60 -14.58
CA ASP A 89 -5.09 22.20 -15.83
C ASP A 89 -4.92 23.40 -16.79
N ALA A 90 -5.96 24.22 -16.94
CA ALA A 90 -5.98 25.39 -17.83
C ALA A 90 -5.13 26.56 -17.33
N ALA A 91 -4.93 26.70 -16.01
CA ALA A 91 -4.12 27.79 -15.45
C ALA A 91 -2.64 27.72 -15.89
N GLY A 92 -2.16 26.55 -16.29
CA GLY A 92 -0.78 26.30 -16.71
C GLY A 92 0.19 26.14 -15.54
N GLY A 93 1.50 26.21 -15.83
CA GLY A 93 2.57 25.96 -14.85
C GLY A 93 3.26 24.61 -15.04
N GLU A 94 4.15 24.28 -14.11
CA GLU A 94 4.96 23.06 -14.18
C GLU A 94 4.07 21.79 -14.08
N PRO A 95 4.20 20.80 -14.99
CA PRO A 95 3.28 19.64 -15.04
C PRO A 95 3.20 18.84 -13.73
N VAL A 96 4.35 18.63 -13.08
CA VAL A 96 4.45 17.86 -11.82
C VAL A 96 3.75 18.61 -10.67
N ALA A 97 4.04 19.90 -10.52
CA ALA A 97 3.42 20.74 -9.50
C ALA A 97 1.90 20.86 -9.68
N ARG A 98 1.43 20.89 -10.93
CA ARG A 98 0.00 20.92 -11.25
C ARG A 98 -0.70 19.61 -10.88
N ALA A 99 -0.06 18.48 -11.17
CA ALA A 99 -0.56 17.17 -10.73
C ALA A 99 -0.63 17.07 -9.20
N ALA A 100 0.39 17.57 -8.50
CA ALA A 100 0.39 17.66 -7.04
C ALA A 100 -0.74 18.56 -6.52
N LEU A 101 -0.94 19.74 -7.13
CA LEU A 101 -2.00 20.68 -6.74
C LEU A 101 -3.40 20.09 -6.92
N ARG A 102 -3.63 19.28 -7.96
CA ARG A 102 -4.88 18.51 -8.12
C ARG A 102 -5.06 17.50 -6.99
N GLY A 103 -4.02 16.76 -6.63
CA GLY A 103 -4.04 15.86 -5.48
C GLY A 103 -4.40 16.57 -4.18
N ILE A 104 -3.77 17.72 -3.92
CA ILE A 104 -3.98 18.56 -2.73
C ILE A 104 -5.40 19.16 -2.68
N THR A 105 -5.91 19.68 -3.80
CA THR A 105 -7.14 20.50 -3.83
C THR A 105 -8.39 19.65 -3.97
N VAL A 106 -8.37 18.67 -4.87
CA VAL A 106 -9.55 17.89 -5.29
C VAL A 106 -9.41 16.39 -5.03
N GLY A 107 -8.25 15.92 -4.57
CA GLY A 107 -8.01 14.50 -4.26
C GLY A 107 -7.67 13.63 -5.47
N ASP A 108 -7.40 14.23 -6.64
CA ASP A 108 -7.06 13.51 -7.86
C ASP A 108 -5.54 13.29 -7.98
N ARG A 109 -5.11 12.03 -7.77
CA ARG A 109 -3.69 11.64 -7.77
C ARG A 109 -3.23 10.95 -9.06
N ARG A 110 -4.10 10.81 -10.07
CA ARG A 110 -3.83 9.98 -11.27
C ARG A 110 -2.61 10.43 -12.07
N ALA A 111 -2.25 11.70 -12.01
CA ALA A 111 -1.16 12.30 -12.76
C ALA A 111 0.13 12.50 -11.93
N ILE A 112 0.17 12.05 -10.66
CA ILE A 112 1.34 12.22 -9.80
C ILE A 112 2.42 11.19 -10.19
N PRO A 113 3.63 11.63 -10.60
CA PRO A 113 4.70 10.71 -10.95
C PRO A 113 5.29 10.02 -9.70
N PRO A 114 5.76 8.76 -9.79
CA PRO A 114 6.36 8.04 -8.66
C PRO A 114 7.53 8.77 -8.02
N THR A 115 8.34 9.47 -8.81
CA THR A 115 9.50 10.24 -8.32
C THR A 115 9.10 11.36 -7.36
N LEU A 116 7.97 12.05 -7.62
CA LEU A 116 7.43 13.05 -6.70
C LEU A 116 6.96 12.39 -5.40
N ASP A 117 6.26 11.26 -5.53
CA ASP A 117 5.74 10.45 -4.42
C ASP A 117 6.87 10.07 -3.46
N ASP A 118 8.00 9.58 -3.99
CA ASP A 118 9.17 9.15 -3.22
C ASP A 118 9.92 10.33 -2.60
N ARG A 119 10.13 11.43 -3.33
CA ARG A 119 10.74 12.65 -2.77
C ARG A 119 9.95 13.19 -1.58
N TRP A 120 8.63 13.30 -1.70
CA TRP A 120 7.78 13.85 -0.64
C TRP A 120 7.62 12.86 0.54
N ARG A 121 7.77 11.55 0.30
CA ARG A 121 7.96 10.57 1.37
C ARG A 121 9.27 10.76 2.11
N ALA A 122 10.38 10.99 1.40
CA ALA A 122 11.70 11.18 2.02
C ALA A 122 11.76 12.42 2.93
N VAL A 123 11.12 13.52 2.52
CA VAL A 123 11.02 14.73 3.35
C VAL A 123 9.82 14.72 4.32
N GLY A 124 9.03 13.64 4.33
CA GLY A 124 7.96 13.39 5.30
C GLY A 124 6.71 14.26 5.17
N ILE A 125 6.48 14.86 3.99
CA ILE A 125 5.27 15.66 3.68
C ILE A 125 4.29 14.92 2.75
N TYR A 126 4.50 13.63 2.54
CA TYR A 126 3.65 12.78 1.71
C TYR A 126 2.14 12.91 1.96
N HIS A 127 1.75 13.05 3.23
CA HIS A 127 0.35 13.21 3.65
C HIS A 127 -0.32 14.46 3.07
N VAL A 128 0.46 15.45 2.61
CA VAL A 128 -0.01 16.67 1.98
C VAL A 128 -0.41 16.44 0.52
N LEU A 129 0.16 15.45 -0.19
CA LEU A 129 -0.21 15.15 -1.60
C LEU A 129 -1.64 14.64 -1.78
N SER A 130 -2.33 14.34 -0.68
CA SER A 130 -3.72 13.90 -0.65
C SER A 130 -4.57 14.87 0.15
N VAL A 131 -5.86 14.95 -0.17
CA VAL A 131 -6.82 15.63 0.71
C VAL A 131 -6.78 14.91 2.07
N SER A 132 -6.52 15.66 3.12
CA SER A 132 -6.22 15.15 4.45
C SER A 132 -7.24 15.71 5.44
N GLY A 133 -7.32 15.11 6.63
CA GLY A 133 -8.14 15.67 7.70
C GLY A 133 -7.72 17.08 8.11
N LEU A 134 -6.43 17.39 7.99
CA LEU A 134 -5.89 18.72 8.29
C LEU A 134 -6.32 19.74 7.23
N HIS A 135 -6.33 19.37 5.94
CA HIS A 135 -6.88 20.22 4.87
C HIS A 135 -8.32 20.63 5.19
N LEU A 136 -9.17 19.66 5.51
CA LEU A 136 -10.57 19.93 5.86
C LEU A 136 -10.69 20.79 7.14
N ALA A 137 -9.85 20.55 8.15
CA ALA A 137 -9.84 21.34 9.38
C ALA A 137 -9.41 22.80 9.15
N VAL A 138 -8.38 23.03 8.32
CA VAL A 138 -7.92 24.37 7.92
C VAL A 138 -9.03 25.11 7.17
N ILE A 139 -9.67 24.46 6.20
CA ILE A 139 -10.76 25.05 5.41
C ILE A 139 -11.94 25.41 6.32
N ALA A 140 -12.45 24.45 7.10
CA ALA A 140 -13.56 24.67 8.01
C ALA A 140 -13.24 25.76 9.05
N GLY A 141 -12.02 25.76 9.58
CA GLY A 141 -11.54 26.76 10.54
C GLY A 141 -11.44 28.18 9.97
N LEU A 142 -10.88 28.33 8.77
CA LEU A 142 -10.76 29.62 8.08
C LEU A 142 -12.13 30.19 7.72
N VAL A 143 -13.01 29.36 7.17
CA VAL A 143 -14.39 29.74 6.84
C VAL A 143 -15.15 30.14 8.10
N PHE A 144 -15.09 29.32 9.14
CA PHE A 144 -15.72 29.62 10.43
C PHE A 144 -15.20 30.93 11.02
N ALA A 145 -13.89 31.16 11.02
CA ALA A 145 -13.28 32.38 11.54
C ALA A 145 -13.69 33.62 10.73
N ALA A 146 -13.72 33.53 9.40
CA ALA A 146 -14.14 34.60 8.52
C ALA A 146 -15.62 34.96 8.74
N LEU A 147 -16.51 33.96 8.71
CA LEU A 147 -17.95 34.16 8.95
C LEU A 147 -18.22 34.71 10.34
N ARG A 148 -17.53 34.19 11.37
CA ARG A 148 -17.64 34.71 12.74
C ARG A 148 -17.24 36.18 12.82
N ARG A 149 -16.16 36.60 12.15
CA ARG A 149 -15.73 38.00 12.10
C ARG A 149 -16.74 38.89 11.37
N LEU A 150 -17.25 38.45 10.23
CA LEU A 150 -18.27 39.19 9.46
C LEU A 150 -19.56 39.37 10.27
N ILE A 151 -20.03 38.32 10.94
CA ILE A 151 -21.22 38.39 11.79
C ILE A 151 -20.96 39.30 13.01
N ALA A 152 -19.78 39.21 13.63
CA ALA A 152 -19.40 40.07 14.74
C ALA A 152 -19.31 41.55 14.34
N ALA A 153 -18.87 41.83 13.11
CA ALA A 153 -18.80 43.19 12.55
C ALA A 153 -20.16 43.72 12.05
N SER A 154 -21.17 42.86 11.95
CA SER A 154 -22.51 43.26 11.50
C SER A 154 -23.27 44.04 12.58
N PRO A 155 -24.29 44.85 12.22
CA PRO A 155 -25.16 45.55 13.19
C PRO A 155 -25.87 44.64 14.20
N TRP A 156 -25.94 43.34 13.92
CA TRP A 156 -26.51 42.34 14.81
C TRP A 156 -25.47 41.62 15.67
N GLY A 157 -24.17 41.83 15.44
CA GLY A 157 -23.07 41.13 16.10
C GLY A 157 -23.05 41.26 17.62
N GLY A 158 -23.50 42.40 18.16
CA GLY A 158 -23.65 42.61 19.61
C GLY A 158 -24.91 41.99 20.22
N ARG A 159 -25.88 41.57 19.39
CA ARG A 159 -27.17 40.96 19.81
C ARG A 159 -27.19 39.45 19.68
N VAL A 160 -26.26 38.88 18.91
CA VAL A 160 -26.14 37.44 18.68
C VAL A 160 -24.81 36.93 19.17
N ARG A 161 -24.68 35.61 19.33
CA ARG A 161 -23.39 34.96 19.51
C ARG A 161 -22.82 34.61 18.13
N PRO A 162 -21.79 35.31 17.62
CA PRO A 162 -21.36 35.16 16.22
C PRO A 162 -20.91 33.74 15.87
N ALA A 163 -20.35 32.99 16.83
CA ALA A 163 -19.93 31.60 16.65
C ALA A 163 -21.11 30.66 16.31
N ARG A 164 -22.25 30.82 17.00
CA ARG A 164 -23.44 29.98 16.79
C ARG A 164 -23.99 30.08 15.37
N TRP A 165 -23.91 31.26 14.77
CA TRP A 165 -24.42 31.53 13.43
C TRP A 165 -23.38 31.31 12.32
N ALA A 166 -22.08 31.38 12.65
CA ALA A 166 -21.01 31.02 11.74
C ALA A 166 -20.87 29.49 11.55
N ALA A 167 -21.25 28.70 12.55
CA ALA A 167 -21.06 27.25 12.55
C ALA A 167 -21.87 26.48 11.48
N PRO A 168 -23.18 26.73 11.27
CA PRO A 168 -23.96 26.01 10.25
C PRO A 168 -23.41 26.16 8.82
N PRO A 169 -23.13 27.37 8.30
CA PRO A 169 -22.54 27.51 6.96
C PRO A 169 -21.12 26.94 6.88
N ALA A 170 -20.32 27.04 7.95
CA ALA A 170 -19.00 26.39 7.98
C ALA A 170 -19.10 24.86 7.91
N LEU A 171 -20.07 24.27 8.61
CA LEU A 171 -20.34 22.83 8.55
C LEU A 171 -20.85 22.41 7.16
N ALA A 172 -21.75 23.19 6.56
CA ALA A 172 -22.23 22.94 5.20
C ALA A 172 -21.08 22.96 4.18
N ILE A 173 -20.14 23.90 4.30
CA ILE A 173 -18.95 23.97 3.44
C ILE A 173 -18.01 22.79 3.69
N ALA A 174 -17.82 22.36 4.95
CA ALA A 174 -17.00 21.19 5.27
C ALA A 174 -17.59 19.90 4.67
N VAL A 175 -18.92 19.72 4.75
CA VAL A 175 -19.64 18.61 4.10
C VAL A 175 -19.49 18.69 2.59
N ALA A 176 -19.74 19.85 1.99
CA ALA A 176 -19.59 20.09 0.56
C ALA A 176 -18.18 19.74 0.05
N TYR A 177 -17.14 20.21 0.73
CA TYR A 177 -15.76 19.92 0.36
C TYR A 177 -15.42 18.43 0.52
N THR A 178 -15.92 17.78 1.56
CA THR A 178 -15.77 16.32 1.75
C THR A 178 -16.39 15.55 0.58
N LEU A 179 -17.55 15.97 0.08
CA LEU A 179 -18.20 15.36 -1.08
C LEU A 179 -17.43 15.63 -2.37
N ILE A 180 -17.00 16.87 -2.62
CA ILE A 180 -16.21 17.26 -3.82
C ILE A 180 -14.91 16.45 -3.91
N THR A 181 -14.29 16.15 -2.78
CA THR A 181 -13.05 15.37 -2.70
C THR A 181 -13.27 13.85 -2.70
N GLY A 182 -14.50 13.39 -2.99
CA GLY A 182 -14.83 11.97 -3.13
C GLY A 182 -15.08 11.23 -1.81
N ALA A 183 -15.33 11.95 -0.71
CA ALA A 183 -15.51 11.41 0.64
C ALA A 183 -14.46 10.35 1.02
N GLN A 184 -13.19 10.69 0.81
CA GLN A 184 -12.08 9.87 1.26
C GLN A 184 -12.19 9.58 2.76
N LEU A 185 -11.76 8.40 3.20
CA LEU A 185 -11.88 8.00 4.61
C LEU A 185 -11.22 9.02 5.56
N ALA A 186 -10.11 9.62 5.17
CA ALA A 186 -9.43 10.66 5.95
C ALA A 186 -10.31 11.92 6.14
N THR A 187 -11.02 12.37 5.09
CA THR A 187 -11.90 13.55 5.19
C THR A 187 -13.19 13.24 5.94
N LEU A 188 -13.74 12.03 5.79
CA LEU A 188 -14.89 11.58 6.58
C LEU A 188 -14.58 11.56 8.09
N ARG A 189 -13.44 11.00 8.50
CA ARG A 189 -13.03 10.97 9.92
C ARG A 189 -12.89 12.38 10.49
N ALA A 190 -12.23 13.27 9.74
CA ALA A 190 -12.08 14.67 10.15
C ALA A 190 -13.42 15.42 10.17
N LEU A 191 -14.31 15.14 9.22
CA LEU A 191 -15.66 15.72 9.17
C LEU A 191 -16.45 15.39 10.43
N VAL A 192 -16.37 14.16 10.96
CA VAL A 192 -17.03 13.79 12.22
C VAL A 192 -16.53 14.65 13.38
N VAL A 193 -15.21 14.82 13.51
CA VAL A 193 -14.62 15.66 14.58
C VAL A 193 -15.03 17.13 14.42
N ILE A 194 -14.95 17.67 13.19
CA ILE A 194 -15.33 19.05 12.87
C ILE A 194 -16.82 19.27 13.11
N ALA A 195 -17.68 18.32 12.74
CA ALA A 195 -19.11 18.37 12.98
C ALA A 195 -19.40 18.43 14.48
N LEU A 196 -18.76 17.60 15.31
CA LEU A 196 -18.93 17.66 16.76
C LEU A 196 -18.55 19.03 17.33
N VAL A 197 -17.43 19.62 16.87
CA VAL A 197 -16.98 20.95 17.32
C VAL A 197 -17.92 22.06 16.85
N LEU A 198 -18.39 22.03 15.61
CA LEU A 198 -19.28 23.04 15.06
C LEU A 198 -20.70 22.92 15.62
N ILE A 199 -21.23 21.71 15.82
CA ILE A 199 -22.51 21.47 16.50
C ILE A 199 -22.43 21.95 17.96
N ALA A 200 -21.33 21.66 18.67
CA ALA A 200 -21.05 22.20 19.99
C ALA A 200 -21.10 23.75 19.99
N ALA A 201 -20.52 24.40 18.98
CA ALA A 201 -20.61 25.85 18.82
C ALA A 201 -22.04 26.35 18.51
N MET A 202 -22.83 25.60 17.74
CA MET A 202 -24.26 25.90 17.47
C MET A 202 -25.11 25.82 18.74
N LEU A 203 -24.79 24.86 19.63
CA LEU A 203 -25.50 24.62 20.88
C LEU A 203 -24.98 25.47 22.04
N ASP A 204 -24.01 26.36 21.81
CA ASP A 204 -23.36 27.15 22.86
C ASP A 204 -22.72 26.30 23.98
N ARG A 205 -22.33 25.05 23.65
CA ARG A 205 -21.69 24.09 24.57
C ARG A 205 -20.31 23.71 24.04
N PRO A 206 -19.24 24.46 24.38
CA PRO A 206 -17.92 24.18 23.85
C PRO A 206 -17.45 22.79 24.25
N ILE A 207 -17.00 22.01 23.27
CA ILE A 207 -16.38 20.70 23.47
C ILE A 207 -14.87 20.84 23.42
N ARG A 208 -14.13 20.16 24.30
CA ARG A 208 -12.67 20.11 24.18
C ARG A 208 -12.32 19.24 22.98
N LEU A 209 -11.25 19.59 22.25
CA LEU A 209 -10.83 18.83 21.07
C LEU A 209 -10.59 17.34 21.38
N VAL A 210 -10.02 17.05 22.56
CA VAL A 210 -9.81 15.66 23.03
C VAL A 210 -11.12 14.90 23.19
N ASP A 211 -12.16 15.54 23.74
CA ASP A 211 -13.48 14.91 23.90
C ASP A 211 -14.15 14.69 22.54
N ALA A 212 -14.00 15.64 21.61
CA ALA A 212 -14.50 15.51 20.24
C ALA A 212 -13.80 14.36 19.48
N LEU A 213 -12.48 14.21 19.66
CA LEU A 213 -11.72 13.09 19.10
C LEU A 213 -12.17 11.75 19.69
N GLY A 214 -12.34 11.66 21.02
CA GLY A 214 -12.82 10.44 21.67
C GLY A 214 -14.23 10.05 21.21
N ALA A 215 -15.16 11.01 21.15
CA ALA A 215 -16.51 10.77 20.66
C ALA A 215 -16.53 10.37 19.17
N ALA A 216 -15.72 11.03 18.33
CA ALA A 216 -15.59 10.66 16.93
C ALA A 216 -15.05 9.24 16.74
N ALA A 217 -14.02 8.85 17.50
CA ALA A 217 -13.47 7.50 17.46
C ALA A 217 -14.53 6.45 17.83
N LEU A 218 -15.30 6.67 18.91
CA LEU A 218 -16.37 5.76 19.32
C LEU A 218 -17.47 5.65 18.26
N LEU A 219 -17.91 6.77 17.67
CA LEU A 219 -18.94 6.75 16.62
C LEU A 219 -18.48 5.99 15.36
N LEU A 220 -17.24 6.21 14.93
CA LEU A 220 -16.66 5.54 13.77
C LEU A 220 -16.46 4.04 14.02
N LEU A 221 -15.92 3.67 15.19
CA LEU A 221 -15.70 2.27 15.54
C LEU A 221 -17.00 1.52 15.82
N ALA A 222 -18.06 2.19 16.28
CA ALA A 222 -19.40 1.60 16.38
C ALA A 222 -19.98 1.28 14.99
N TRP A 223 -19.60 2.05 13.96
CA TRP A 223 -20.02 1.81 12.58
C TRP A 223 -19.15 0.75 11.87
N ARG A 224 -17.82 0.82 12.05
CA ARG A 224 -16.85 -0.13 11.51
C ARG A 224 -15.76 -0.47 12.55
N PRO A 225 -15.93 -1.54 13.34
CA PRO A 225 -14.95 -1.96 14.33
C PRO A 225 -13.56 -2.28 13.74
N GLN A 226 -13.51 -2.76 12.49
CA GLN A 226 -12.27 -3.09 11.78
C GLN A 226 -11.36 -1.89 11.54
N ASP A 227 -11.90 -0.65 11.55
CA ASP A 227 -11.12 0.57 11.35
C ASP A 227 -10.05 0.74 12.44
N LEU A 228 -10.19 0.08 13.60
CA LEU A 228 -9.16 0.10 14.66
C LEU A 228 -7.82 -0.47 14.20
N LEU A 229 -7.84 -1.46 13.30
CA LEU A 229 -6.64 -2.12 12.76
C LEU A 229 -6.09 -1.40 11.52
N ASP A 230 -6.84 -0.46 10.94
CA ASP A 230 -6.41 0.31 9.78
C ASP A 230 -5.28 1.29 10.16
N PRO A 231 -4.09 1.22 9.51
CA PRO A 231 -2.97 2.12 9.80
C PRO A 231 -3.37 3.59 9.64
N SER A 232 -4.22 3.91 8.67
CA SER A 232 -4.61 5.29 8.41
C SER A 232 -5.46 5.85 9.55
N PHE A 233 -6.34 5.03 10.16
CA PHE A 233 -7.13 5.43 11.33
C PHE A 233 -6.22 5.67 12.53
N GLN A 234 -5.33 4.72 12.82
CA GLN A 234 -4.37 4.79 13.93
C GLN A 234 -3.51 6.05 13.83
N LEU A 235 -2.94 6.34 12.66
CA LEU A 235 -2.13 7.53 12.42
C LEU A 235 -2.93 8.83 12.56
N SER A 236 -4.14 8.88 12.00
CA SER A 236 -4.98 10.10 12.01
C SER A 236 -5.36 10.51 13.44
N PHE A 237 -5.88 9.57 14.22
CA PHE A 237 -6.32 9.84 15.59
C PHE A 237 -5.14 10.07 16.54
N THR A 238 -4.04 9.32 16.38
CA THR A 238 -2.82 9.53 17.17
C THR A 238 -2.23 10.92 16.91
N ALA A 239 -2.06 11.31 15.64
CA ALA A 239 -1.55 12.63 15.29
C ALA A 239 -2.46 13.76 15.79
N ALA A 240 -3.78 13.64 15.63
CA ALA A 240 -4.74 14.64 16.09
C ALA A 240 -4.78 14.75 17.63
N LEU A 241 -4.71 13.63 18.34
CA LEU A 241 -4.65 13.60 19.80
C LEU A 241 -3.35 14.22 20.31
N THR A 242 -2.21 13.89 19.69
CA THR A 242 -0.92 14.54 19.98
C THR A 242 -0.99 16.04 19.73
N LEU A 243 -1.62 16.48 18.64
CA LEU A 243 -1.84 17.90 18.37
C LEU A 243 -2.69 18.55 19.48
N ALA A 244 -3.74 17.88 19.95
CA ALA A 244 -4.62 18.39 20.99
C ALA A 244 -3.95 18.46 22.38
N MET A 245 -3.06 17.52 22.69
CA MET A 245 -2.48 17.35 24.04
C MET A 245 -1.07 17.93 24.20
N ARG A 246 -0.34 18.18 23.10
CA ARG A 246 1.05 18.65 23.18
C ARG A 246 1.19 19.98 23.94
N PRO A 247 2.33 20.20 24.62
CA PRO A 247 2.61 21.46 25.29
C PRO A 247 2.63 22.63 24.31
N GLN A 248 1.98 23.73 24.67
CA GLN A 248 2.01 24.97 23.90
C GLN A 248 3.17 25.87 24.35
N SER A 249 3.99 26.32 23.41
CA SER A 249 5.05 27.29 23.70
C SER A 249 4.49 28.70 23.87
N THR A 250 4.84 29.35 24.98
CA THR A 250 4.45 30.73 25.31
C THR A 250 5.25 31.79 24.57
N ARG A 251 6.31 31.40 23.84
CA ARG A 251 7.16 32.33 23.07
C ARG A 251 6.36 32.99 21.94
N ARG A 252 6.53 34.29 21.75
CA ARG A 252 5.86 35.08 20.69
C ARG A 252 6.81 35.37 19.53
N GLY A 253 6.26 35.94 18.44
CA GLY A 253 7.01 36.30 17.23
C GLY A 253 7.52 35.09 16.43
N VAL A 254 8.43 35.34 15.49
CA VAL A 254 9.02 34.34 14.58
C VAL A 254 9.71 33.21 15.36
N ARG A 255 10.48 33.55 16.40
CA ARG A 255 11.12 32.55 17.27
C ARG A 255 10.09 31.65 17.97
N GLY A 256 8.96 32.20 18.37
CA GLY A 256 7.84 31.43 18.92
C GLY A 256 7.21 30.48 17.89
N TRP A 257 7.05 30.95 16.65
CA TRP A 257 6.52 30.14 15.55
C TRP A 257 7.45 28.96 15.22
N ILE A 258 8.76 29.20 15.07
CA ILE A 258 9.75 28.14 14.83
C ILE A 258 9.74 27.09 15.95
N VAL A 259 9.79 27.54 17.21
CA VAL A 259 9.76 26.63 18.37
C VAL A 259 8.48 25.82 18.41
N ARG A 260 7.31 26.41 18.14
CA ARG A 260 6.04 25.69 18.07
C ARG A 260 6.01 24.70 16.92
N GLY A 261 6.50 25.08 15.74
CA GLY A 261 6.58 24.21 14.57
C GLY A 261 7.45 22.99 14.85
N LEU A 262 8.69 23.20 15.29
CA LEU A 262 9.61 22.13 15.68
C LEU A 262 8.99 21.22 16.73
N MET A 263 8.47 21.78 17.83
CA MET A 263 7.82 20.98 18.87
C MET A 263 6.66 20.16 18.30
N THR A 264 5.81 20.75 17.47
CA THR A 264 4.65 20.06 16.89
C THR A 264 5.10 18.90 16.02
N SER A 265 6.00 19.15 15.08
CA SER A 265 6.48 18.14 14.15
C SER A 265 7.19 17.01 14.89
N THR A 266 8.08 17.33 15.83
CA THR A 266 8.79 16.34 16.65
C THR A 266 7.81 15.46 17.44
N TRP A 267 6.83 16.04 18.13
CA TRP A 267 5.85 15.27 18.91
C TRP A 267 5.01 14.36 18.04
N VAL A 268 4.47 14.88 16.93
CA VAL A 268 3.66 14.08 16.00
C VAL A 268 4.52 12.94 15.46
N THR A 269 5.70 13.24 14.91
CA THR A 269 6.63 12.23 14.37
C THR A 269 6.87 11.11 15.36
N ILE A 270 7.19 11.41 16.62
CA ILE A 270 7.43 10.35 17.60
C ILE A 270 6.16 9.55 17.85
N THR A 271 5.04 10.20 18.17
CA THR A 271 3.84 9.46 18.55
C THR A 271 3.30 8.59 17.43
N THR A 272 3.53 8.97 16.17
CA THR A 272 3.15 8.17 15.00
C THR A 272 4.24 7.17 14.57
N ALA A 273 5.50 7.36 14.96
CA ALA A 273 6.61 6.57 14.45
C ALA A 273 6.50 5.07 14.77
N PRO A 274 6.06 4.61 15.96
CA PRO A 274 5.84 3.19 16.20
C PRO A 274 4.84 2.58 15.20
N ILE A 275 3.77 3.33 14.88
CA ILE A 275 2.73 2.90 13.95
C ILE A 275 3.31 2.80 12.54
N THR A 276 4.08 3.81 12.10
CA THR A 276 4.71 3.76 10.76
C THR A 276 5.81 2.71 10.68
N ALA A 277 6.58 2.51 11.75
CA ALA A 277 7.61 1.47 11.82
C ALA A 277 6.98 0.07 11.77
N PHE A 278 5.89 -0.17 12.49
CA PHE A 278 5.20 -1.46 12.45
C PHE A 278 4.57 -1.75 11.08
N HIS A 279 3.78 -0.82 10.55
CA HIS A 279 3.03 -1.07 9.30
C HIS A 279 3.84 -0.87 8.02
N PHE A 280 4.81 0.06 8.03
CA PHE A 280 5.57 0.43 6.84
C PHE A 280 7.06 0.11 6.94
N GLN A 281 7.56 -0.36 8.09
CA GLN A 281 8.98 -0.64 8.35
C GLN A 281 9.87 0.60 8.10
N GLN A 282 9.26 1.78 8.15
CA GLN A 282 9.86 3.05 7.80
C GLN A 282 9.47 4.13 8.81
N VAL A 283 10.45 4.96 9.12
CA VAL A 283 10.28 6.18 9.89
C VAL A 283 11.01 7.27 9.13
N THR A 284 10.33 8.38 8.93
CA THR A 284 10.89 9.53 8.21
C THR A 284 11.14 10.68 9.17
N PRO A 285 12.31 10.75 9.84
CA PRO A 285 12.72 11.94 10.59
C PRO A 285 12.69 13.23 9.76
N GLY A 286 12.89 13.11 8.44
CA GLY A 286 12.74 14.21 7.49
C GLY A 286 11.43 14.98 7.64
N GLY A 287 10.35 14.32 8.09
CA GLY A 287 9.06 14.97 8.38
C GLY A 287 9.14 16.09 9.42
N ILE A 288 10.15 16.13 10.29
CA ILE A 288 10.34 17.26 11.22
C ILE A 288 10.68 18.53 10.44
N VAL A 289 11.60 18.42 9.47
CA VAL A 289 12.04 19.53 8.62
C VAL A 289 10.95 19.85 7.60
N GLY A 290 10.41 18.83 6.92
CA GLY A 290 9.35 18.99 5.93
C GLY A 290 8.11 19.68 6.50
N ASN A 291 7.64 19.27 7.69
CA ASN A 291 6.47 19.88 8.31
C ASN A 291 6.70 21.28 8.88
N LEU A 292 7.95 21.63 9.20
CA LEU A 292 8.29 22.98 9.64
C LEU A 292 8.39 23.95 8.46
N VAL A 293 9.05 23.51 7.40
CA VAL A 293 9.45 24.39 6.29
C VAL A 293 8.45 24.32 5.15
N LEU A 294 8.09 23.13 4.67
CA LEU A 294 7.36 22.95 3.42
C LEU A 294 5.84 22.94 3.61
N THR A 295 5.33 22.16 4.57
CA THR A 295 3.89 22.00 4.82
C THR A 295 3.14 23.33 4.99
N PRO A 296 3.65 24.36 5.71
CA PRO A 296 2.95 25.63 5.84
C PRO A 296 2.73 26.35 4.50
N PHE A 297 3.67 26.29 3.55
CA PHE A 297 3.49 26.91 2.23
C PHE A 297 2.41 26.20 1.43
N VAL A 298 2.32 24.88 1.54
CA VAL A 298 1.27 24.12 0.84
C VAL A 298 -0.09 24.32 1.50
N GLU A 299 -0.21 24.07 2.80
CA GLU A 299 -1.52 24.02 3.49
C GLU A 299 -2.09 25.41 3.81
N LEU A 300 -1.25 26.39 4.17
CA LEU A 300 -1.72 27.72 4.60
C LEU A 300 -1.70 28.76 3.48
N ILE A 301 -1.03 28.48 2.37
CA ILE A 301 -0.91 29.42 1.25
C ILE A 301 -1.41 28.79 -0.05
N ALA A 302 -0.76 27.74 -0.57
CA ALA A 302 -1.11 27.17 -1.87
C ALA A 302 -2.54 26.63 -1.91
N LEU A 303 -2.97 25.86 -0.89
CA LEU A 303 -4.32 25.31 -0.83
C LEU A 303 -5.40 26.41 -0.76
N PRO A 304 -5.36 27.40 0.15
CA PRO A 304 -6.33 28.50 0.13
C PRO A 304 -6.36 29.28 -1.19
N LEU A 305 -5.20 29.53 -1.81
CA LEU A 305 -5.13 30.20 -3.12
C LEU A 305 -5.75 29.35 -4.23
N ALA A 306 -5.49 28.04 -4.26
CA ALA A 306 -6.06 27.12 -5.23
C ALA A 306 -7.57 26.97 -5.06
N LEU A 307 -8.05 26.86 -3.82
CA LEU A 307 -9.48 26.80 -3.54
C LEU A 307 -10.19 28.11 -3.90
N ALA A 308 -9.63 29.27 -3.55
CA ALA A 308 -10.21 30.54 -3.95
C ALA A 308 -10.16 30.72 -5.47
N GLY A 309 -9.03 30.38 -6.09
CA GLY A 309 -8.84 30.42 -7.53
C GLY A 309 -9.85 29.56 -8.29
N THR A 310 -10.07 28.32 -7.86
CA THR A 310 -10.99 27.38 -8.52
C THR A 310 -12.46 27.61 -8.17
N ALA A 311 -12.75 28.06 -6.95
CA ALA A 311 -14.12 28.41 -6.54
C ALA A 311 -14.64 29.62 -7.32
N PHE A 312 -13.80 30.62 -7.55
CA PHE A 312 -14.18 31.90 -8.17
C PHE A 312 -13.67 32.08 -9.63
N GLY A 313 -12.99 31.10 -10.21
CA GLY A 313 -12.46 31.18 -11.58
C GLY A 313 -11.30 32.17 -11.76
N ILE A 314 -10.51 32.42 -10.70
CA ILE A 314 -9.42 33.40 -10.69
C ILE A 314 -8.10 32.71 -11.03
N ALA A 315 -7.83 32.54 -12.34
CA ALA A 315 -6.64 31.84 -12.84
C ALA A 315 -5.28 32.33 -12.28
N PRO A 316 -5.04 33.63 -12.01
CA PRO A 316 -3.81 34.07 -11.36
C PRO A 316 -3.55 33.46 -9.98
N LEU A 317 -4.60 33.22 -9.17
CA LEU A 317 -4.45 32.57 -7.86
C LEU A 317 -4.07 31.11 -8.00
N VAL A 318 -4.66 30.41 -8.98
CA VAL A 318 -4.33 29.02 -9.30
C VAL A 318 -2.87 28.92 -9.77
N ARG A 319 -2.41 29.81 -10.65
CA ARG A 319 -1.00 29.87 -11.06
C ARG A 319 -0.05 30.13 -9.91
N ALA A 320 -0.41 31.05 -9.00
CA ALA A 320 0.39 31.32 -7.80
C ALA A 320 0.50 30.08 -6.91
N ALA A 321 -0.62 29.37 -6.69
CA ALA A 321 -0.61 28.11 -5.95
C ALA A 321 0.27 27.04 -6.61
N THR A 322 0.16 26.85 -7.93
CA THR A 322 1.02 25.92 -8.69
C THR A 322 2.49 26.28 -8.56
N ALA A 323 2.85 27.57 -8.64
CA ALA A 323 4.23 28.03 -8.50
C ALA A 323 4.80 27.76 -7.10
N ILE A 324 3.99 27.94 -6.04
CA ILE A 324 4.39 27.61 -4.67
C ILE A 324 4.64 26.10 -4.53
N VAL A 325 3.74 25.26 -5.07
CA VAL A 325 3.92 23.80 -5.03
C VAL A 325 5.17 23.36 -5.81
N ALA A 326 5.46 24.00 -6.96
CA ALA A 326 6.67 23.75 -7.72
C ALA A 326 7.93 24.07 -6.90
N GLU A 327 7.94 25.22 -6.20
CA GLU A 327 9.08 25.59 -5.36
C GLU A 327 9.25 24.68 -4.15
N VAL A 328 8.14 24.25 -3.55
CA VAL A 328 8.16 23.23 -2.49
C VAL A 328 8.78 21.92 -2.99
N ASP A 329 8.43 21.47 -4.20
CA ASP A 329 9.02 20.26 -4.77
C ASP A 329 10.52 20.40 -5.06
N ARG A 330 10.98 21.56 -5.57
CA ARG A 330 12.41 21.83 -5.76
C ARG A 330 13.18 21.79 -4.45
N ILE A 331 12.64 22.40 -3.40
CA ILE A 331 13.27 22.34 -2.07
C ILE A 331 13.25 20.90 -1.54
N ALA A 332 12.16 20.16 -1.75
CA ALA A 332 12.09 18.75 -1.36
C ALA A 332 13.13 17.89 -2.10
N GLU A 333 13.37 18.15 -3.39
CA GLU A 333 14.41 17.49 -4.18
C GLU A 333 15.83 17.74 -3.65
N LEU A 334 16.11 18.95 -3.16
CA LEU A 334 17.39 19.27 -2.52
C LEU A 334 17.53 18.61 -1.13
N LEU A 335 16.44 18.46 -0.39
CA LEU A 335 16.45 17.92 0.97
C LEU A 335 16.40 16.39 1.01
N ALA A 336 15.73 15.74 0.05
CA ALA A 336 15.50 14.30 0.06
C ALA A 336 16.80 13.46 0.15
N PRO A 337 17.92 13.79 -0.55
CA PRO A 337 19.14 13.00 -0.47
C PRO A 337 19.86 13.07 0.89
N VAL A 338 19.64 14.15 1.65
CA VAL A 338 20.34 14.40 2.93
C VAL A 338 19.49 14.11 4.16
N LEU A 339 18.19 13.87 3.98
CA LEU A 339 17.27 13.49 5.03
C LEU A 339 17.10 11.96 5.02
N PRO A 340 17.58 11.25 6.04
CA PRO A 340 17.49 9.79 6.06
C PRO A 340 16.03 9.35 6.19
N VAL A 341 15.62 8.41 5.33
CA VAL A 341 14.50 7.51 5.63
C VAL A 341 15.08 6.38 6.47
N GLY A 342 14.71 6.33 7.75
CA GLY A 342 15.14 5.26 8.63
C GLY A 342 14.30 4.02 8.39
N THR A 343 14.91 2.91 7.99
CA THR A 343 14.26 1.60 8.02
C THR A 343 14.36 1.04 9.44
N ILE A 344 13.20 0.75 10.03
CA ILE A 344 13.10 0.22 11.39
C ILE A 344 12.06 -0.88 11.39
N ALA A 345 12.53 -2.08 11.71
CA ALA A 345 11.67 -3.22 11.89
C ALA A 345 11.12 -3.29 13.31
N VAL A 346 9.78 -3.35 13.44
CA VAL A 346 9.10 -3.57 14.72
C VAL A 346 8.35 -4.89 14.63
N ALA A 347 8.87 -5.90 15.33
CA ALA A 347 8.47 -7.30 15.15
C ALA A 347 7.17 -7.73 15.86
N GLY A 348 6.44 -6.85 16.55
CA GLY A 348 5.26 -7.30 17.31
C GLY A 348 4.23 -6.24 17.71
N ALA A 349 2.95 -6.61 17.65
CA ALA A 349 1.81 -5.76 17.99
C ALA A 349 1.79 -5.32 19.48
N LEU A 350 2.29 -6.16 20.38
CA LEU A 350 2.45 -5.79 21.80
C LEU A 350 3.50 -4.69 21.97
N THR A 351 4.62 -4.80 21.26
CA THR A 351 5.67 -3.77 21.23
C THR A 351 5.10 -2.47 20.67
N LEU A 352 4.32 -2.53 19.59
CA LEU A 352 3.60 -1.37 19.06
C LEU A 352 2.68 -0.73 20.12
N ALA A 353 1.82 -1.51 20.78
CA ALA A 353 0.88 -1.02 21.77
C ALA A 353 1.58 -0.34 22.96
N VAL A 354 2.67 -0.94 23.45
CA VAL A 354 3.50 -0.37 24.52
C VAL A 354 4.15 0.94 24.08
N LEU A 355 4.75 0.98 22.89
CA LEU A 355 5.43 2.17 22.37
C LEU A 355 4.46 3.32 22.11
N VAL A 356 3.28 3.05 21.54
CA VAL A 356 2.23 4.05 21.31
C VAL A 356 1.69 4.57 22.64
N THR A 357 1.38 3.67 23.58
CA THR A 357 0.88 4.06 24.91
C THR A 357 1.90 4.91 25.65
N LEU A 358 3.18 4.52 25.67
CA LEU A 358 4.25 5.28 26.30
C LEU A 358 4.42 6.66 25.65
N SER A 359 4.36 6.74 24.31
CA SER A 359 4.46 7.99 23.56
C SER A 359 3.30 8.95 23.87
N LEU A 360 2.07 8.43 23.97
CA LEU A 360 0.89 9.22 24.32
C LEU A 360 0.89 9.67 25.79
N VAL A 361 1.32 8.79 26.71
CA VAL A 361 1.47 9.14 28.13
C VAL A 361 2.49 10.27 28.31
N LEU A 362 3.63 10.21 27.61
CA LEU A 362 4.62 11.30 27.62
C LEU A 362 4.06 12.60 27.01
N ALA A 363 3.27 12.51 25.94
CA ALA A 363 2.62 13.66 25.33
C ALA A 363 1.55 14.31 26.23
N SER A 364 0.94 13.52 27.13
CA SER A 364 -0.13 13.97 28.04
C SER A 364 0.34 14.76 29.26
N ARG A 365 1.65 14.74 29.57
CA ARG A 365 2.19 15.37 30.78
C ARG A 365 2.44 16.87 30.58
N ALA A 366 1.80 17.67 31.44
CA ALA A 366 1.84 19.14 31.39
C ALA A 366 3.15 19.76 31.92
N GLN A 367 3.93 19.04 32.76
CA GLN A 367 5.20 19.52 33.29
C GLN A 367 6.35 18.60 32.92
N ARG A 368 7.44 19.20 32.47
CA ARG A 368 8.63 18.49 32.02
C ARG A 368 9.56 18.18 33.17
N THR A 369 9.94 16.92 33.30
CA THR A 369 10.95 16.48 34.27
C THR A 369 12.10 15.76 33.56
N ARG A 370 13.24 15.61 34.24
CA ARG A 370 14.35 14.76 33.78
C ARG A 370 13.91 13.33 33.43
N PHE A 371 12.81 12.86 34.00
CA PHE A 371 12.24 11.54 33.73
C PHE A 371 11.59 11.44 32.35
N ASP A 372 11.14 12.55 31.75
CA ASP A 372 10.67 12.51 30.37
C ASP A 372 11.84 12.24 29.44
N ALA A 373 12.99 12.93 29.62
CA ALA A 373 14.20 12.67 28.83
C ALA A 373 14.74 11.24 29.00
N ILE A 374 14.58 10.64 30.19
CA ILE A 374 14.94 9.24 30.44
C ILE A 374 13.93 8.29 29.78
N ALA A 375 12.63 8.56 29.87
CA ALA A 375 11.61 7.77 29.17
C ALA A 375 11.75 7.88 27.65
N TRP A 376 12.17 9.06 27.16
CA TRP A 376 12.56 9.32 25.78
C TRP A 376 13.77 8.49 25.36
N ALA A 377 14.84 8.52 26.15
CA ALA A 377 16.03 7.71 25.90
C ALA A 377 15.70 6.21 25.96
N ALA A 378 14.87 5.78 26.92
CA ALA A 378 14.42 4.41 27.06
C ALA A 378 13.50 3.97 25.91
N LEU A 379 12.67 4.88 25.36
CA LEU A 379 11.85 4.62 24.17
C LEU A 379 12.74 4.47 22.94
N CYS A 380 13.72 5.36 22.73
CA CYS A 380 14.69 5.28 21.63
C CYS A 380 15.61 4.04 21.74
N VAL A 381 16.03 3.69 22.95
CA VAL A 381 16.83 2.48 23.22
C VAL A 381 15.96 1.24 23.06
N GLY A 382 14.73 1.23 23.57
CA GLY A 382 13.75 0.17 23.33
C GLY A 382 13.45 -0.01 21.83
N TRP A 383 13.46 1.09 21.06
CA TRP A 383 13.40 1.08 19.60
C TRP A 383 14.62 0.46 18.93
N ALA A 384 15.82 0.77 19.40
CA ALA A 384 17.06 0.19 18.88
C ALA A 384 17.18 -1.30 19.22
N LEU A 385 16.68 -1.70 20.40
CA LEU A 385 16.69 -3.07 20.90
C LEU A 385 15.50 -3.92 20.43
N ALA A 386 14.41 -3.31 19.94
CA ALA A 386 13.27 -4.01 19.34
C ALA A 386 13.57 -4.57 17.94
N ARG A 387 14.77 -4.34 17.41
CA ARG A 387 15.36 -5.16 16.35
C ARG A 387 15.61 -6.53 16.98
N THR A 388 14.65 -7.43 16.89
CA THR A 388 14.90 -8.84 17.21
C THR A 388 15.69 -9.40 16.03
N PRO A 389 17.01 -9.66 16.15
CA PRO A 389 17.69 -10.48 15.15
C PRO A 389 16.96 -11.82 15.07
N SER A 390 16.80 -12.36 13.87
CA SER A 390 16.24 -13.68 13.67
C SER A 390 17.00 -14.69 14.55
N PRO A 391 16.31 -15.54 15.33
CA PRO A 391 16.95 -16.58 16.14
C PRO A 391 17.92 -17.38 15.28
N THR A 392 19.20 -17.41 15.67
CA THR A 392 20.27 -18.10 14.94
C THR A 392 19.94 -19.58 14.79
N GLY A 393 20.14 -20.15 13.61
CA GLY A 393 19.99 -21.60 13.39
C GLY A 393 18.62 -22.07 12.90
N ALA A 394 17.70 -21.18 12.52
CA ALA A 394 16.42 -21.54 11.92
C ALA A 394 16.38 -21.16 10.43
N LEU A 395 15.75 -21.99 9.60
CA LEU A 395 15.37 -21.63 8.23
C LEU A 395 13.99 -20.98 8.28
N ARG A 396 13.83 -19.80 7.67
CA ARG A 396 12.52 -19.13 7.56
C ARG A 396 12.21 -18.88 6.10
N VAL A 397 11.02 -19.28 5.69
CA VAL A 397 10.53 -19.06 4.34
C VAL A 397 9.25 -18.24 4.46
N THR A 398 9.33 -16.99 4.03
CA THR A 398 8.20 -16.06 4.08
C THR A 398 7.65 -15.86 2.67
N PHE A 399 6.46 -16.41 2.42
CA PHE A 399 5.68 -16.18 1.21
C PHE A 399 5.01 -14.81 1.33
N LEU A 400 5.40 -13.88 0.47
CA LEU A 400 5.00 -12.48 0.57
C LEU A 400 3.64 -12.25 -0.10
N ASP A 401 2.79 -11.44 0.54
CA ASP A 401 1.64 -10.84 -0.16
C ASP A 401 2.14 -9.71 -1.07
N VAL A 402 2.42 -10.07 -2.32
CA VAL A 402 2.79 -9.15 -3.41
C VAL A 402 1.58 -8.74 -4.27
N GLY A 403 0.37 -9.07 -3.82
CA GLY A 403 -0.85 -9.00 -4.63
C GLY A 403 -0.99 -10.27 -5.47
N GLN A 404 -1.38 -10.11 -6.74
CA GLN A 404 -1.34 -11.25 -7.67
C GLN A 404 0.14 -11.58 -7.97
N GLY A 405 0.51 -12.86 -8.02
CA GLY A 405 1.87 -13.29 -8.29
C GLY A 405 2.57 -13.96 -7.12
N ASP A 406 3.87 -14.22 -7.31
CA ASP A 406 4.71 -14.98 -6.40
C ASP A 406 5.95 -14.18 -5.97
N ALA A 407 6.22 -14.15 -4.67
CA ALA A 407 7.54 -13.84 -4.14
C ALA A 407 7.71 -14.52 -2.78
N ALA A 408 8.86 -15.13 -2.53
CA ALA A 408 9.20 -15.70 -1.24
C ALA A 408 10.63 -15.35 -0.83
N ILE A 409 10.80 -14.93 0.42
CA ILE A 409 12.11 -14.72 1.02
C ILE A 409 12.49 -15.94 1.85
N VAL A 410 13.68 -16.44 1.63
CA VAL A 410 14.29 -17.55 2.37
C VAL A 410 15.43 -16.99 3.21
N GLU A 411 15.19 -16.78 4.50
CA GLU A 411 16.23 -16.45 5.48
C GLU A 411 16.93 -17.74 5.92
N LEU A 412 18.23 -17.82 5.65
CA LEU A 412 19.06 -18.95 6.00
C LEU A 412 19.48 -18.91 7.47
N PRO A 413 19.89 -20.05 8.06
CA PRO A 413 20.36 -20.13 9.44
C PRO A 413 21.57 -19.26 9.78
N ASP A 414 22.39 -18.89 8.80
CA ASP A 414 23.56 -18.00 8.91
C ASP A 414 23.19 -16.51 8.73
N GLY A 415 21.94 -16.21 8.37
CA GLY A 415 21.41 -14.86 8.19
C GLY A 415 21.28 -14.46 6.72
N ASP A 416 22.02 -15.07 5.80
CA ASP A 416 21.96 -14.78 4.37
C ASP A 416 20.54 -15.02 3.80
N VAL A 417 20.20 -14.34 2.71
CA VAL A 417 18.84 -14.37 2.16
C VAL A 417 18.82 -14.76 0.70
N TRP A 418 17.93 -15.70 0.38
CA TRP A 418 17.53 -15.98 -0.98
C TRP A 418 16.14 -15.41 -1.29
N LEU A 419 15.90 -15.09 -2.55
CA LEU A 419 14.62 -14.64 -3.08
C LEU A 419 14.14 -15.63 -4.14
N ILE A 420 12.90 -16.09 -4.06
CA ILE A 420 12.26 -16.93 -5.07
C ILE A 420 11.10 -16.14 -5.66
N ASP A 421 11.20 -15.80 -6.94
CA ASP A 421 10.36 -14.85 -7.66
C ASP A 421 10.31 -13.46 -6.99
N ALA A 422 9.80 -12.47 -7.73
CA ALA A 422 9.78 -11.07 -7.33
C ALA A 422 8.40 -10.42 -7.49
N GLY A 423 7.36 -11.18 -7.81
CA GLY A 423 5.99 -10.69 -7.91
C GLY A 423 5.74 -9.74 -9.08
N GLY A 424 4.50 -9.27 -9.20
CA GLY A 424 4.06 -8.30 -10.20
C GLY A 424 2.64 -8.58 -10.66
N HIS A 425 2.07 -7.72 -11.50
CA HIS A 425 0.72 -7.96 -12.00
C HIS A 425 0.79 -8.56 -13.42
N PRO A 426 0.09 -9.67 -13.73
CA PRO A 426 0.22 -10.35 -15.03
C PRO A 426 -0.27 -9.47 -16.19
N ASN A 427 -1.22 -8.58 -15.91
CA ASN A 427 -1.73 -7.59 -16.88
C ASN A 427 -1.10 -6.19 -16.70
N ALA A 428 0.08 -6.09 -16.09
CA ALA A 428 0.78 -4.82 -16.00
C ALA A 428 0.97 -4.22 -17.40
N ARG A 429 0.93 -2.89 -17.50
CA ARG A 429 1.17 -2.15 -18.76
C ARG A 429 2.28 -1.11 -18.63
N SER A 430 2.90 -1.03 -17.45
CA SER A 430 3.91 -0.03 -17.11
C SER A 430 4.80 -0.54 -15.99
N LEU A 431 6.09 -0.19 -16.05
CA LEU A 431 7.08 -0.49 -15.01
C LEU A 431 6.71 0.08 -13.64
N ALA A 432 5.82 1.08 -13.56
CA ALA A 432 5.31 1.57 -12.29
C ALA A 432 4.61 0.46 -11.47
N ALA A 433 4.11 -0.60 -12.12
CA ALA A 433 3.53 -1.75 -11.44
C ALA A 433 4.57 -2.60 -10.67
N ALA A 434 5.87 -2.46 -10.98
CA ALA A 434 6.96 -3.13 -10.26
C ALA A 434 7.15 -2.59 -8.83
N SER A 435 6.72 -1.36 -8.56
CA SER A 435 7.00 -0.69 -7.27
C SER A 435 6.30 -1.35 -6.09
N SER A 436 5.08 -1.89 -6.28
CA SER A 436 4.33 -2.57 -5.21
C SER A 436 5.02 -3.86 -4.73
N PRO A 437 5.32 -4.85 -5.61
CA PRO A 437 5.99 -6.06 -5.18
C PRO A 437 7.43 -5.78 -4.69
N ALA A 438 8.18 -4.89 -5.35
CA ALA A 438 9.51 -4.49 -4.89
C ALA A 438 9.50 -3.88 -3.48
N ALA A 439 8.47 -3.07 -3.15
CA ALA A 439 8.32 -2.52 -1.81
C ALA A 439 7.98 -3.60 -0.76
N ALA A 440 7.22 -4.64 -1.13
CA ALA A 440 6.95 -5.76 -0.23
C ALA A 440 8.23 -6.56 0.08
N ILE A 441 9.03 -6.87 -0.94
CA ILE A 441 10.34 -7.53 -0.80
C ILE A 441 11.29 -6.67 0.04
N ALA A 442 11.40 -5.37 -0.26
CA ALA A 442 12.27 -4.45 0.49
C ALA A 442 11.86 -4.34 1.97
N ARG A 443 10.55 -4.34 2.28
CA ARG A 443 10.08 -4.37 3.68
C ARG A 443 10.49 -5.66 4.38
N ALA A 444 10.38 -6.79 3.70
CA ALA A 444 10.72 -8.09 4.27
C ALA A 444 12.25 -8.27 4.45
N LEU A 445 13.07 -7.79 3.52
CA LEU A 445 14.53 -7.72 3.70
C LEU A 445 14.92 -6.81 4.86
N ALA A 446 14.30 -5.64 4.97
CA ALA A 446 14.53 -4.73 6.10
C ALA A 446 14.13 -5.37 7.44
N ALA A 447 13.05 -6.16 7.47
CA ALA A 447 12.64 -6.93 8.64
C ALA A 447 13.65 -8.02 9.01
N ALA A 448 14.26 -8.67 8.01
CA ALA A 448 15.36 -9.61 8.18
C ALA A 448 16.72 -8.93 8.45
N ALA A 449 16.77 -7.59 8.50
CA ALA A 449 17.99 -6.79 8.61
C ALA A 449 19.03 -7.09 7.50
N GLN A 450 18.55 -7.42 6.30
CA GLN A 450 19.37 -7.69 5.12
C GLN A 450 19.34 -6.54 4.13
N ASP A 451 20.51 -6.22 3.58
CA ASP A 451 20.70 -5.18 2.57
C ASP A 451 21.16 -5.74 1.22
N ARG A 452 21.24 -7.06 1.08
CA ARG A 452 21.59 -7.77 -0.16
C ARG A 452 20.79 -9.07 -0.32
N ILE A 453 20.81 -9.62 -1.53
CA ILE A 453 20.23 -10.92 -1.87
C ILE A 453 21.35 -11.80 -2.45
N ASP A 454 21.69 -12.88 -1.77
CA ASP A 454 22.81 -13.78 -2.16
C ASP A 454 22.44 -14.65 -3.37
N LEU A 455 21.16 -14.99 -3.50
CA LEU A 455 20.61 -15.76 -4.60
C LEU A 455 19.17 -15.35 -4.85
N ALA A 456 18.87 -14.93 -6.07
CA ALA A 456 17.52 -14.86 -6.58
C ALA A 456 17.27 -16.05 -7.51
N VAL A 457 16.07 -16.63 -7.47
CA VAL A 457 15.61 -17.68 -8.37
C VAL A 457 14.34 -17.18 -9.04
N LEU A 458 14.32 -17.14 -10.37
CA LEU A 458 13.11 -16.90 -11.14
C LEU A 458 12.58 -18.26 -11.66
N SER A 459 11.31 -18.54 -11.36
CA SER A 459 10.62 -19.72 -11.88
C SER A 459 10.43 -19.63 -13.39
N HIS A 460 9.77 -18.59 -13.89
CA HIS A 460 9.50 -18.38 -15.31
C HIS A 460 9.23 -16.89 -15.64
N PRO A 461 9.35 -16.45 -16.91
CA PRO A 461 9.33 -15.03 -17.27
C PRO A 461 7.91 -14.44 -17.47
N HIS A 462 6.97 -14.73 -16.58
CA HIS A 462 5.71 -13.98 -16.52
C HIS A 462 5.78 -12.76 -15.59
N PRO A 463 5.09 -11.63 -15.92
CA PRO A 463 5.21 -10.39 -15.17
C PRO A 463 4.90 -10.51 -13.67
N ASP A 464 4.07 -11.46 -13.27
CA ASP A 464 3.74 -11.76 -11.88
C ASP A 464 4.77 -12.57 -11.11
N HIS A 465 5.87 -12.93 -11.77
CA HIS A 465 7.05 -13.57 -11.17
C HIS A 465 8.29 -12.69 -11.28
N TYR A 466 8.49 -11.96 -12.39
CA TYR A 466 9.74 -11.20 -12.58
C TYR A 466 9.64 -9.69 -12.34
N LEU A 467 8.46 -9.08 -12.45
CA LEU A 467 8.37 -7.62 -12.66
C LEU A 467 8.93 -6.83 -11.48
N GLY A 468 8.80 -7.32 -10.24
CA GLY A 468 9.37 -6.67 -9.07
C GLY A 468 10.88 -6.47 -9.14
N PHE A 469 11.63 -7.34 -9.83
CA PHE A 469 13.07 -7.17 -10.05
C PHE A 469 13.42 -5.83 -10.71
N ALA A 470 12.53 -5.26 -11.53
CA ALA A 470 12.77 -3.98 -12.21
C ALA A 470 12.88 -2.79 -11.24
N ALA A 471 12.27 -2.88 -10.06
CA ALA A 471 12.23 -1.81 -9.06
C ALA A 471 12.99 -2.16 -7.77
N LEU A 472 13.63 -3.32 -7.69
CA LEU A 472 14.49 -3.67 -6.57
C LEU A 472 15.76 -2.81 -6.59
N GLY A 473 15.99 -2.09 -5.49
CA GLY A 473 17.18 -1.26 -5.28
C GLY A 473 18.30 -1.97 -4.52
N VAL A 474 18.02 -3.14 -3.95
CA VAL A 474 19.00 -3.98 -3.24
C VAL A 474 19.86 -4.77 -4.23
N PRO A 475 21.18 -4.89 -3.99
CA PRO A 475 22.06 -5.71 -4.81
C PRO A 475 21.67 -7.19 -4.75
N ILE A 476 21.82 -7.87 -5.89
CA ILE A 476 21.60 -9.31 -6.06
C ILE A 476 22.91 -9.90 -6.58
N ASP A 477 23.49 -10.87 -5.87
CA ASP A 477 24.77 -11.48 -6.24
C ASP A 477 24.60 -12.45 -7.42
N GLU A 478 23.61 -13.33 -7.35
CA GLU A 478 23.29 -14.33 -8.37
C GLU A 478 21.80 -14.37 -8.69
N LEU A 479 21.45 -14.54 -9.97
CA LEU A 479 20.08 -14.77 -10.43
C LEU A 479 20.02 -16.07 -11.25
N TRP A 480 19.30 -17.05 -10.74
CA TRP A 480 19.04 -18.33 -11.40
C TRP A 480 17.74 -18.25 -12.20
N SER A 481 17.77 -18.67 -13.46
CA SER A 481 16.57 -18.86 -14.28
C SER A 481 16.76 -20.01 -15.25
N ALA A 482 15.67 -20.61 -15.75
CA ALA A 482 15.78 -21.53 -16.86
C ALA A 482 16.31 -20.81 -18.12
N ALA A 483 17.08 -21.50 -18.96
CA ALA A 483 17.53 -20.96 -20.23
C ALA A 483 16.35 -21.01 -21.24
N GLU A 484 15.64 -19.91 -21.42
CA GLU A 484 14.43 -19.83 -22.26
C GLU A 484 14.50 -18.73 -23.33
N PRO A 485 14.18 -19.01 -24.61
CA PRO A 485 14.11 -18.00 -25.67
C PRO A 485 13.06 -16.90 -25.42
N ALA A 486 11.99 -17.23 -24.67
CA ALA A 486 10.94 -16.29 -24.28
C ALA A 486 11.44 -15.13 -23.41
N HIS A 487 12.67 -15.21 -22.86
CA HIS A 487 13.34 -14.09 -22.19
C HIS A 487 13.46 -12.85 -23.09
N ALA A 488 13.43 -13.03 -24.42
CA ALA A 488 13.68 -11.98 -25.41
C ALA A 488 12.41 -11.33 -26.02
N ALA A 489 11.22 -11.90 -25.83
CA ALA A 489 10.02 -11.39 -26.49
C ALA A 489 9.18 -10.52 -25.53
N PRO A 490 8.86 -9.25 -25.88
CA PRO A 490 7.85 -8.50 -25.16
C PRO A 490 6.51 -9.22 -25.29
N VAL A 491 5.96 -9.70 -24.18
CA VAL A 491 4.65 -10.36 -24.16
C VAL A 491 3.59 -9.34 -24.60
N GLY A 492 3.13 -9.45 -25.83
CA GLY A 492 1.91 -8.82 -26.36
C GLY A 492 1.85 -7.28 -26.29
N GLY A 493 2.15 -6.61 -27.41
CA GLY A 493 1.52 -5.36 -27.82
C GLY A 493 1.37 -4.24 -26.78
N GLY A 494 2.49 -3.73 -26.24
CA GLY A 494 2.54 -2.39 -25.65
C GLY A 494 3.37 -2.23 -24.37
N ALA A 495 4.62 -1.78 -24.53
CA ALA A 495 5.39 -0.93 -23.61
C ALA A 495 5.96 -1.47 -22.28
N LEU A 496 5.91 -2.77 -21.96
CA LEU A 496 6.68 -3.33 -20.84
C LEU A 496 7.97 -4.02 -21.31
N PRO A 497 9.11 -3.80 -20.64
CA PRO A 497 10.31 -4.59 -20.91
C PRO A 497 10.07 -6.05 -20.52
N GLY A 498 10.53 -6.96 -21.37
CA GLY A 498 10.57 -8.38 -21.05
C GLY A 498 11.60 -8.68 -19.94
N PHE A 499 11.56 -9.90 -19.39
CA PHE A 499 12.51 -10.32 -18.36
C PHE A 499 13.98 -10.13 -18.79
N GLY A 500 14.31 -10.39 -20.06
CA GLY A 500 15.68 -10.24 -20.57
C GLY A 500 16.27 -8.83 -20.42
N GLU A 501 15.46 -7.78 -20.59
CA GLU A 501 15.93 -6.39 -20.38
C GLU A 501 16.20 -6.11 -18.88
N ILE A 502 15.37 -6.65 -17.99
CA ILE A 502 15.55 -6.52 -16.54
C ILE A 502 16.78 -7.32 -16.09
N ALA A 503 16.95 -8.54 -16.59
CA ALA A 503 18.11 -9.37 -16.31
C ALA A 503 19.40 -8.70 -16.81
N ALA A 504 19.39 -8.07 -17.98
CA ALA A 504 20.52 -7.29 -18.48
C ALA A 504 20.82 -6.07 -17.61
N ALA A 505 19.79 -5.36 -17.13
CA ALA A 505 19.97 -4.25 -16.20
C ALA A 505 20.53 -4.69 -14.84
N LEU A 506 20.14 -5.86 -14.33
CA LEU A 506 20.71 -6.47 -13.12
C LEU A 506 22.17 -6.89 -13.36
N ALA A 507 22.47 -7.53 -14.49
CA ALA A 507 23.83 -7.91 -14.85
C ALA A 507 24.75 -6.68 -14.98
N ALA A 508 24.26 -5.58 -15.54
CA ALA A 508 24.99 -4.31 -15.60
C ALA A 508 25.27 -3.70 -14.21
N ARG A 509 24.52 -4.10 -13.18
CA ARG A 509 24.75 -3.74 -11.76
C ARG A 509 25.63 -4.75 -11.01
N GLY A 510 26.11 -5.80 -11.68
CA GLY A 510 27.01 -6.80 -11.11
C GLY A 510 26.37 -8.15 -10.76
N THR A 511 25.07 -8.35 -11.01
CA THR A 511 24.40 -9.64 -10.76
C THR A 511 24.86 -10.71 -11.73
N ARG A 512 25.28 -11.88 -11.23
CA ARG A 512 25.66 -13.02 -12.06
C ARG A 512 24.42 -13.82 -12.49
N LEU A 513 24.13 -13.82 -13.79
CA LEU A 513 23.07 -14.65 -14.36
C LEU A 513 23.54 -16.11 -14.52
N VAL A 514 22.75 -17.06 -14.03
CA VAL A 514 23.08 -18.50 -14.04
C VAL A 514 21.90 -19.31 -14.54
N HIS A 515 22.16 -20.29 -15.41
CA HIS A 515 21.18 -21.28 -15.85
C HIS A 515 21.56 -22.65 -15.27
N PRO A 516 20.96 -23.06 -14.14
CA PRO A 516 21.43 -24.22 -13.41
C PRO A 516 21.08 -25.54 -14.15
N PRO A 517 21.97 -26.55 -14.13
CA PRO A 517 21.62 -27.88 -14.62
C PRO A 517 20.67 -28.60 -13.67
N LEU A 518 19.96 -29.59 -14.20
CA LEU A 518 19.08 -30.43 -13.41
C LEU A 518 19.87 -31.20 -12.33
N GLY A 519 19.34 -31.24 -11.10
CA GLY A 519 20.00 -31.89 -9.97
C GLY A 519 21.15 -31.08 -9.38
N LEU A 520 21.41 -29.86 -9.86
CA LEU A 520 22.33 -28.95 -9.18
C LEU A 520 21.85 -28.75 -7.73
N ALA A 521 22.72 -29.09 -6.78
CA ALA A 521 22.52 -28.82 -5.37
C ALA A 521 23.46 -27.70 -4.91
N ARG A 522 22.90 -26.64 -4.32
CA ARG A 522 23.65 -25.61 -3.59
C ARG A 522 23.42 -25.81 -2.10
N SER A 523 24.49 -26.01 -1.34
CA SER A 523 24.43 -26.11 0.12
C SER A 523 24.99 -24.85 0.77
N GLN A 524 24.23 -24.26 1.70
CA GLN A 524 24.62 -23.10 2.49
C GLN A 524 24.00 -23.20 3.88
N ALA A 525 24.78 -23.01 4.94
CA ALA A 525 24.32 -23.11 6.33
C ALA A 525 23.53 -24.39 6.69
N GLY A 526 23.83 -25.51 6.03
CA GLY A 526 23.12 -26.78 6.20
C GLY A 526 21.76 -26.86 5.49
N VAL A 527 21.38 -25.81 4.76
CA VAL A 527 20.24 -25.78 3.83
C VAL A 527 20.73 -26.24 2.46
N GLU A 528 19.99 -27.13 1.82
CA GLU A 528 20.30 -27.63 0.48
C GLU A 528 19.19 -27.23 -0.49
N LEU A 529 19.55 -26.47 -1.53
CA LEU A 529 18.69 -26.09 -2.64
C LEU A 529 18.97 -26.98 -3.84
N ILE A 530 17.96 -27.71 -4.32
CA ILE A 530 18.09 -28.66 -5.43
C ILE A 530 17.19 -28.22 -6.59
N VAL A 531 17.74 -28.19 -7.81
CA VAL A 531 16.97 -27.94 -9.03
C VAL A 531 16.31 -29.22 -9.53
N TRP A 532 14.99 -29.23 -9.60
CA TRP A 532 14.15 -30.39 -9.93
C TRP A 532 13.59 -30.38 -11.36
N ALA A 533 13.42 -29.20 -11.98
CA ALA A 533 12.99 -29.00 -13.37
C ALA A 533 13.35 -27.57 -13.81
N PRO A 534 13.40 -27.23 -15.11
CA PRO A 534 13.01 -28.03 -16.28
C PRO A 534 14.06 -29.06 -16.73
N ARG A 535 13.60 -30.03 -17.54
CA ARG A 535 14.44 -31.04 -18.22
C ARG A 535 14.45 -30.77 -19.72
N TYR A 536 15.63 -30.76 -20.35
CA TYR A 536 15.75 -30.85 -21.81
C TYR A 536 16.73 -31.96 -22.22
N GLN A 537 16.36 -32.76 -23.23
CA GLN A 537 17.28 -33.72 -23.84
C GLN A 537 18.38 -32.95 -24.57
N ALA A 538 19.60 -32.95 -24.01
CA ALA A 538 20.78 -32.58 -24.79
C ALA A 538 20.80 -33.46 -26.05
N ILE A 539 20.92 -32.82 -27.23
CA ILE A 539 21.26 -33.53 -28.45
C ILE A 539 22.64 -34.17 -28.19
N ALA A 540 22.65 -35.50 -28.00
CA ALA A 540 23.80 -36.37 -27.79
C ALA A 540 24.70 -36.10 -26.56
N GLY A 541 24.34 -36.69 -25.41
CA GLY A 541 25.31 -37.18 -24.41
C GLY A 541 25.92 -36.17 -23.41
N GLY A 542 25.47 -34.92 -23.39
CA GLY A 542 25.87 -33.92 -22.38
C GLY A 542 24.96 -33.90 -21.12
N PRO A 543 25.38 -33.23 -20.03
CA PRO A 543 24.51 -32.99 -18.87
C PRO A 543 23.25 -32.22 -19.27
N VAL A 544 22.11 -32.57 -18.68
CA VAL A 544 20.84 -31.87 -18.88
C VAL A 544 20.94 -30.47 -18.25
N ILE A 545 21.18 -29.47 -19.08
CA ILE A 545 21.06 -28.06 -18.68
C ILE A 545 19.57 -27.79 -18.45
N GLY A 546 19.23 -26.96 -17.46
CA GLY A 546 17.87 -26.43 -17.26
C GLY A 546 17.49 -25.52 -18.43
N ALA A 547 17.22 -26.12 -19.58
CA ALA A 547 16.71 -25.48 -20.77
C ALA A 547 15.23 -25.80 -20.88
N THR A 548 14.47 -24.81 -21.31
CA THR A 548 13.02 -24.92 -21.49
C THR A 548 12.69 -25.70 -22.74
N ASP A 549 11.56 -26.40 -22.73
CA ASP A 549 11.01 -27.03 -23.92
C ASP A 549 10.25 -25.97 -24.75
N PRO A 550 10.65 -25.69 -26.00
CA PRO A 550 9.98 -24.70 -26.85
C PRO A 550 8.55 -25.12 -27.25
N VAL A 551 8.16 -26.38 -27.05
CA VAL A 551 6.81 -26.89 -27.32
C VAL A 551 5.89 -26.64 -26.12
N ARG A 552 6.44 -26.61 -24.90
CA ARG A 552 5.67 -26.41 -23.68
C ARG A 552 5.23 -24.97 -23.51
N SER A 553 4.20 -24.80 -22.68
CA SER A 553 3.84 -23.49 -22.16
C SER A 553 5.00 -22.91 -21.35
N VAL A 554 5.08 -21.58 -21.28
CA VAL A 554 6.05 -20.87 -20.42
C VAL A 554 5.87 -21.29 -18.95
N ASN A 555 4.63 -21.59 -18.54
CA ASN A 555 4.28 -22.08 -17.22
C ASN A 555 4.89 -23.45 -16.92
N ASP A 556 4.75 -24.43 -17.83
CA ASP A 556 5.32 -25.78 -17.69
C ASP A 556 6.85 -25.81 -17.81
N ASN A 557 7.44 -24.68 -18.18
CA ASN A 557 8.89 -24.43 -18.18
C ASN A 557 9.40 -23.82 -16.87
N SER A 558 8.54 -23.70 -15.84
CA SER A 558 8.93 -23.21 -14.52
C SER A 558 10.15 -23.96 -13.95
N LEU A 559 11.15 -23.20 -13.50
CA LEU A 559 12.29 -23.68 -12.73
C LEU A 559 11.81 -24.12 -11.34
N VAL A 560 11.63 -25.43 -11.17
CA VAL A 560 11.17 -26.04 -9.92
C VAL A 560 12.37 -26.31 -9.03
N ILE A 561 12.28 -25.89 -7.78
CA ILE A 561 13.34 -26.07 -6.79
C ILE A 561 12.79 -26.71 -5.51
N ALA A 562 13.62 -27.49 -4.84
CA ALA A 562 13.35 -28.02 -3.51
C ALA A 562 14.39 -27.51 -2.51
N ILE A 563 13.93 -27.11 -1.32
CA ILE A 563 14.77 -26.70 -0.20
C ILE A 563 14.69 -27.75 0.88
N HIS A 564 15.83 -28.30 1.27
CA HIS A 564 15.94 -29.27 2.35
C HIS A 564 16.68 -28.67 3.55
N TYR A 565 16.11 -28.82 4.74
CA TYR A 565 16.75 -28.42 5.99
C TYR A 565 16.27 -29.28 7.14
N ARG A 566 17.20 -29.87 7.90
CA ARG A 566 16.92 -30.65 9.13
C ARG A 566 15.84 -31.72 8.95
N GLY A 567 15.85 -32.40 7.80
CA GLY A 567 14.87 -33.46 7.47
C GLY A 567 13.51 -32.95 7.03
N ARG A 568 13.36 -31.64 6.80
CA ARG A 568 12.17 -31.03 6.18
C ARG A 568 12.44 -30.66 4.74
N ALA A 569 11.43 -30.78 3.90
CA ALA A 569 11.48 -30.46 2.48
C ALA A 569 10.39 -29.45 2.10
N LEU A 570 10.76 -28.41 1.37
CA LEU A 570 9.86 -27.40 0.83
C LEU A 570 10.01 -27.39 -0.69
N LEU A 571 8.91 -27.49 -1.42
CA LEU A 571 8.90 -27.52 -2.88
C LEU A 571 8.28 -26.25 -3.45
N PHE A 572 9.00 -25.59 -4.37
CA PHE A 572 8.52 -24.45 -5.13
C PHE A 572 8.32 -24.84 -6.57
N THR A 573 7.07 -24.81 -7.03
CA THR A 573 6.68 -25.32 -8.35
C THR A 573 6.52 -24.23 -9.40
N GLY A 574 6.63 -22.95 -9.05
CA GLY A 574 6.24 -21.85 -9.94
C GLY A 574 4.79 -22.02 -10.40
N ASP A 575 4.57 -21.84 -11.70
CA ASP A 575 3.24 -21.93 -12.32
C ASP A 575 3.04 -23.19 -13.16
N LEU A 576 3.73 -24.27 -12.79
CA LEU A 576 3.58 -25.57 -13.42
C LEU A 576 2.10 -25.96 -13.61
N GLU A 577 1.76 -26.42 -14.82
CA GLU A 577 0.46 -26.98 -15.14
C GLU A 577 0.55 -28.51 -15.22
N ALA A 578 -0.56 -29.16 -15.55
CA ALA A 578 -0.66 -30.62 -15.54
C ALA A 578 0.48 -31.34 -16.31
N GLU A 579 0.91 -30.81 -17.46
CA GLU A 579 1.98 -31.45 -18.25
C GLU A 579 3.35 -31.41 -17.54
N GLY A 580 3.72 -30.26 -16.97
CA GLY A 580 4.94 -30.13 -16.19
C GLY A 580 4.88 -30.95 -14.90
N GLU A 581 3.72 -31.02 -14.25
CA GLU A 581 3.49 -31.84 -13.06
C GLU A 581 3.68 -33.34 -13.32
N GLU A 582 3.11 -33.85 -14.42
CA GLU A 582 3.30 -35.24 -14.85
C GLU A 582 4.77 -35.55 -15.08
N ALA A 583 5.52 -34.62 -15.68
CA ALA A 583 6.96 -34.77 -15.90
C ALA A 583 7.76 -34.81 -14.58
N LEU A 584 7.37 -34.03 -13.57
CA LEU A 584 7.95 -34.10 -12.23
C LEU A 584 7.65 -35.44 -11.54
N VAL A 585 6.41 -35.91 -11.62
CA VAL A 585 6.03 -37.20 -11.01
C VAL A 585 6.79 -38.34 -11.69
N ALA A 586 6.88 -38.34 -13.02
CA ALA A 586 7.67 -39.31 -13.78
C ALA A 586 9.19 -39.22 -13.47
N ALA A 587 9.66 -38.06 -13.01
CA ALA A 587 11.01 -37.84 -12.54
C ALA A 587 11.29 -38.39 -11.12
N ASN A 588 10.32 -39.06 -10.49
CA ASN A 588 10.36 -39.54 -9.10
C ASN A 588 10.53 -38.41 -8.09
N LEU A 589 9.72 -37.35 -8.22
CA LEU A 589 9.63 -36.27 -7.24
C LEU A 589 9.50 -36.81 -5.81
N THR A 590 10.33 -36.31 -4.90
CA THR A 590 10.31 -36.72 -3.49
C THR A 590 9.18 -36.03 -2.71
N PRO A 591 8.71 -36.64 -1.60
CA PRO A 591 7.77 -35.97 -0.70
C PRO A 591 8.29 -34.63 -0.19
N ALA A 592 7.39 -33.69 0.07
CA ALA A 592 7.68 -32.37 0.60
C ALA A 592 6.71 -32.03 1.73
N ASP A 593 7.20 -31.52 2.87
CA ASP A 593 6.34 -31.10 3.98
C ASP A 593 5.48 -29.88 3.60
N VAL A 594 6.05 -28.99 2.78
CA VAL A 594 5.40 -27.77 2.28
C VAL A 594 5.50 -27.71 0.77
N VAL A 595 4.39 -27.43 0.12
CA VAL A 595 4.34 -27.18 -1.32
C VAL A 595 3.81 -25.76 -1.55
N LYS A 596 4.58 -24.92 -2.26
CA LYS A 596 4.00 -23.75 -2.92
C LYS A 596 3.10 -24.29 -4.01
N VAL A 597 1.80 -24.05 -3.89
CA VAL A 597 0.80 -24.61 -4.80
C VAL A 597 1.05 -24.07 -6.21
N PRO A 598 1.12 -24.94 -7.23
CA PRO A 598 1.39 -24.49 -8.59
C PRO A 598 0.33 -23.51 -9.10
N HIS A 599 0.78 -22.56 -9.91
CA HIS A 599 -0.06 -21.67 -10.72
C HIS A 599 -1.16 -20.97 -9.91
N HIS A 600 -0.80 -20.53 -8.70
CA HIS A 600 -1.67 -19.85 -7.74
C HIS A 600 -2.96 -20.63 -7.38
N GLY A 601 -3.01 -21.94 -7.66
CA GLY A 601 -4.20 -22.76 -7.53
C GLY A 601 -5.17 -22.70 -8.73
N SER A 602 -4.64 -22.46 -9.93
CA SER A 602 -5.36 -22.58 -11.20
C SER A 602 -5.96 -23.98 -11.38
N PRO A 603 -7.16 -24.12 -11.98
CA PRO A 603 -7.74 -25.43 -12.29
C PRO A 603 -6.89 -26.26 -13.28
N THR A 604 -5.96 -25.63 -14.01
CA THR A 604 -4.99 -26.32 -14.91
C THR A 604 -3.86 -27.01 -14.16
N SER A 605 -3.81 -26.89 -12.83
CA SER A 605 -2.71 -27.37 -11.99
C SER A 605 -3.20 -28.22 -10.80
N SER A 606 -2.27 -28.58 -9.93
CA SER A 606 -2.44 -29.37 -8.70
C SER A 606 -3.04 -30.76 -8.95
N THR A 607 -2.63 -31.45 -10.02
CA THR A 607 -3.08 -32.82 -10.37
C THR A 607 -3.00 -33.77 -9.17
N GLN A 608 -3.90 -34.76 -9.13
CA GLN A 608 -3.90 -35.73 -8.04
C GLN A 608 -2.55 -36.47 -7.94
N ALA A 609 -1.91 -36.75 -9.08
CA ALA A 609 -0.59 -37.38 -9.11
C ALA A 609 0.50 -36.55 -8.40
N LEU A 610 0.53 -35.23 -8.61
CA LEU A 610 1.46 -34.34 -7.90
C LEU A 610 1.18 -34.35 -6.39
N ILE A 611 -0.09 -34.25 -6.00
CA ILE A 611 -0.49 -34.22 -4.59
C ILE A 611 -0.11 -35.54 -3.89
N ASP A 612 -0.37 -36.68 -4.55
CA ASP A 612 -0.06 -38.01 -4.02
C ASP A 612 1.46 -38.29 -3.93
N ALA A 613 2.24 -37.71 -4.84
CA ALA A 613 3.70 -37.80 -4.85
C ALA A 613 4.33 -36.93 -3.75
N THR A 614 3.82 -35.70 -3.56
CA THR A 614 4.38 -34.73 -2.60
C THR A 614 3.93 -34.97 -1.16
N ARG A 615 2.68 -35.44 -0.94
CA ARG A 615 2.08 -35.71 0.38
C ARG A 615 2.31 -34.62 1.43
N PRO A 616 1.98 -33.35 1.13
CA PRO A 616 2.37 -32.26 2.02
C PRO A 616 1.50 -32.15 3.26
N THR A 617 2.13 -31.62 4.30
CA THR A 617 1.43 -31.19 5.51
C THR A 617 0.85 -29.79 5.36
N VAL A 618 1.46 -28.96 4.50
CA VAL A 618 1.07 -27.56 4.26
C VAL A 618 1.08 -27.27 2.76
N ALA A 619 -0.01 -26.67 2.27
CA ALA A 619 -0.12 -26.16 0.90
C ALA A 619 -0.24 -24.63 0.97
N VAL A 620 0.79 -23.92 0.50
CA VAL A 620 0.82 -22.46 0.51
C VAL A 620 0.39 -21.92 -0.84
N ILE A 621 -0.63 -21.08 -0.87
CA ILE A 621 -1.18 -20.50 -2.09
C ILE A 621 -0.88 -19.00 -2.11
N SER A 622 0.12 -18.63 -2.91
CA SER A 622 0.39 -17.23 -3.24
C SER A 622 -0.61 -16.76 -4.30
N CYS A 623 -1.48 -15.82 -3.93
CA CYS A 623 -2.44 -15.20 -4.83
C CYS A 623 -2.90 -13.85 -4.29
N GLY A 624 -3.45 -13.01 -5.17
CA GLY A 624 -3.91 -11.67 -4.79
C GLY A 624 -5.36 -11.65 -4.31
N ARG A 625 -5.63 -10.80 -3.31
CA ARG A 625 -7.00 -10.57 -2.82
C ARG A 625 -7.91 -10.06 -3.94
N GLY A 626 -8.95 -10.85 -4.21
CA GLY A 626 -9.89 -10.57 -5.29
C GLY A 626 -9.23 -10.59 -6.66
N ASN A 627 -8.22 -11.42 -6.90
CA ASN A 627 -7.61 -11.54 -8.23
C ASN A 627 -8.66 -11.82 -9.33
N ARG A 628 -8.36 -11.38 -10.57
CA ARG A 628 -9.30 -11.45 -11.70
C ARG A 628 -9.49 -12.87 -12.28
N PHE A 629 -8.64 -13.81 -11.87
CA PHE A 629 -8.62 -15.19 -12.36
C PHE A 629 -9.56 -16.09 -11.57
N GLY A 630 -9.95 -15.69 -10.36
CA GLY A 630 -10.78 -16.52 -9.47
C GLY A 630 -9.95 -17.63 -8.81
N PHE A 631 -8.64 -17.43 -8.67
CA PHE A 631 -7.74 -18.37 -8.03
C PHE A 631 -7.66 -18.10 -6.51
N PRO A 632 -7.38 -19.11 -5.68
CA PRO A 632 -7.38 -20.54 -6.04
C PRO A 632 -8.80 -21.03 -6.37
N SER A 633 -8.90 -21.96 -7.32
CA SER A 633 -10.18 -22.58 -7.67
C SER A 633 -10.69 -23.50 -6.55
N SER A 634 -12.01 -23.61 -6.40
CA SER A 634 -12.63 -24.46 -5.38
C SER A 634 -12.25 -25.93 -5.53
N GLU A 635 -12.04 -26.41 -6.76
CA GLU A 635 -11.62 -27.78 -7.05
C GLU A 635 -10.18 -28.05 -6.61
N VAL A 636 -9.26 -27.09 -6.81
CA VAL A 636 -7.88 -27.20 -6.30
C VAL A 636 -7.87 -27.20 -4.77
N LEU A 637 -8.63 -26.30 -4.13
CA LEU A 637 -8.76 -26.26 -2.68
C LEU A 637 -9.29 -27.60 -2.12
N ALA A 638 -10.30 -28.18 -2.78
CA ALA A 638 -10.85 -29.47 -2.38
C ALA A 638 -9.83 -30.61 -2.49
N ARG A 639 -9.02 -30.65 -3.56
CA ARG A 639 -7.96 -31.66 -3.73
C ARG A 639 -6.90 -31.58 -2.63
N TRP A 640 -6.37 -30.39 -2.35
CA TRP A 640 -5.39 -30.20 -1.27
C TRP A 640 -5.97 -30.53 0.11
N SER A 641 -7.20 -30.10 0.38
CA SER A 641 -7.88 -30.41 1.65
C SER A 641 -8.16 -31.91 1.80
N ALA A 642 -8.53 -32.61 0.73
CA ALA A 642 -8.79 -34.06 0.74
C ALA A 642 -7.51 -34.87 1.00
N ALA A 643 -6.35 -34.36 0.58
CA ALA A 643 -5.05 -34.93 0.90
C ALA A 643 -4.59 -34.66 2.34
N GLY A 644 -5.35 -33.90 3.13
CA GLY A 644 -5.04 -33.59 4.52
C GLY A 644 -4.06 -32.43 4.72
N ALA A 645 -3.73 -31.68 3.67
CA ALA A 645 -2.85 -30.52 3.77
C ALA A 645 -3.55 -29.34 4.44
N ARG A 646 -2.86 -28.65 5.35
CA ARG A 646 -3.29 -27.32 5.83
C ARG A 646 -3.09 -26.31 4.70
N ILE A 647 -4.18 -25.67 4.28
CA ILE A 647 -4.14 -24.63 3.25
C ILE A 647 -3.89 -23.29 3.93
N ALA A 648 -2.84 -22.57 3.51
CA ALA A 648 -2.54 -21.21 3.93
C ALA A 648 -2.52 -20.30 2.68
N ARG A 649 -3.15 -19.12 2.73
CA ARG A 649 -3.33 -18.28 1.54
C ARG A 649 -2.96 -16.83 1.75
N THR A 650 -2.15 -16.27 0.84
CA THR A 650 -1.67 -14.90 1.00
C THR A 650 -2.79 -13.86 0.86
N ASP A 651 -3.85 -14.18 0.12
CA ASP A 651 -4.97 -13.27 -0.13
C ASP A 651 -5.90 -13.08 1.07
N THR A 652 -5.92 -14.03 2.00
CA THR A 652 -6.71 -13.97 3.24
C THR A 652 -5.85 -13.67 4.46
N ASP A 653 -4.65 -14.27 4.51
CA ASP A 653 -3.83 -14.34 5.72
C ASP A 653 -2.67 -13.32 5.67
N GLY A 654 -2.36 -12.76 4.48
CA GLY A 654 -1.22 -11.86 4.29
C GLY A 654 0.07 -12.64 4.02
N ALA A 655 1.19 -12.20 4.59
CA ALA A 655 2.45 -12.92 4.40
C ALA A 655 2.48 -14.20 5.28
N ILE A 656 2.78 -15.33 4.68
CA ILE A 656 2.80 -16.63 5.39
C ILE A 656 4.25 -17.01 5.66
N GLN A 657 4.61 -17.24 6.92
CA GLN A 657 5.95 -17.66 7.29
C GLN A 657 5.98 -19.13 7.71
N VAL A 658 6.78 -19.91 7.02
CA VAL A 658 7.16 -21.27 7.42
C VAL A 658 8.52 -21.21 8.11
N VAL A 659 8.60 -21.76 9.32
CA VAL A 659 9.84 -21.80 10.12
C VAL A 659 10.22 -23.24 10.37
N VAL A 660 11.44 -23.62 10.00
CA VAL A 660 12.07 -24.87 10.44
C VAL A 660 13.15 -24.52 11.45
N ASP A 661 12.91 -24.85 12.71
CA ASP A 661 13.86 -24.51 13.79
C ASP A 661 15.10 -25.43 13.78
N ALA A 662 16.06 -25.12 14.66
CA ALA A 662 17.31 -25.89 14.77
C ALA A 662 17.10 -27.37 15.13
N ALA A 663 15.93 -27.72 15.69
CA ALA A 663 15.54 -29.09 16.03
C ALA A 663 14.77 -29.80 14.90
N GLY A 664 14.54 -29.14 13.76
CA GLY A 664 13.77 -29.68 12.63
C GLY A 664 12.25 -29.65 12.83
N ARG A 665 11.75 -28.89 13.80
CA ARG A 665 10.31 -28.68 13.98
C ARG A 665 9.83 -27.61 12.99
N LEU A 666 8.72 -27.91 12.33
CA LEU A 666 8.10 -27.03 11.35
C LEU A 666 6.93 -26.27 11.97
N PHE A 667 6.90 -24.96 11.80
CA PHE A 667 5.83 -24.07 12.24
C PHE A 667 5.34 -23.23 11.06
N VAL A 668 4.04 -22.93 11.05
CA VAL A 668 3.43 -21.98 10.12
C VAL A 668 2.85 -20.82 10.93
N VAL A 669 3.28 -19.61 10.59
CA VAL A 669 2.81 -18.35 11.18
C VAL A 669 2.10 -17.58 10.07
N GLU A 670 0.87 -17.18 10.35
CA GLU A 670 -0.03 -16.39 9.49
C GLU A 670 -0.17 -14.98 10.07
#